data_AF-A0A7L2RZQ2-F1
#
_entry.id   AF-A0A7L2RZQ2-F1
#
_cell.length_a   1.000
_cell.length_b   1.000
_cell.length_c   1.000
_cell.angle_alpha   90.00
_cell.angle_beta   90.00
_cell.angle_gamma   90.00
#
_symmetry.space_group_name_H-M   'P 1'
#
loop_
_entity.id
_entity.type
_entity.pdbx_description
1 polymer ?
#
loop_
_entity_poly.entity_id
_entity_poly.type
_entity_poly.pdbx_seq_one_letter_code
_entity_poly.pdbx_strand_id
1 'polypeptide(L)'
;GTYYQTTDRGEVQGDRVILTLPSVSVSENGVYSATFMGDSPLWSAFYRLIVRACPAKKWGPFCEKDCPDCLNGGICHDHAGECICPPGFMGTRCERACQEGQFGRNCQETCHGVQGCQGLSFCLPDPYGCSCASGWSGSRCNQACPSGFYGPDCILGCTCRNGGSCNRFSGCVCPAGWHGQHCEKSDRFPQIIQLASELEFNLGSEPIVSCVATGNPLPTSDSVELRKADGTVLKLIKAIIEPGQITCEFQVRHLVKTDTGLWECRVSTTGGQDSRKVKVNIRVPPAPLTPPRLLAKQSRQLVVSPVDCFSGDGPITSIKLFYKPKDDNSAWSSIVVDNSENITLMNLRPVTAYIVKVQLSRPGAGGEGSKGPEAIMVTECLEPTVKPVIEGWSIEEKNTLHVSWKLPSNHEPAHGFIVHLFDSARRLVFEKNITSISVLSAHIGGLEFNKEYGLEVLVYHCTSLGPPSDPYKVMINSKGPSSPRSLLAESVSDTAVRLSWQVPEYPNGGITKYIVELQQVGGTSEPQWIDTDSGAETTKIIVGLNASTSYQFRVRANSHVPGEWSQTVKAKTLGDGALSVPPSLGSQSTEQAGIDQQLLLAIVGSVSVTCLTILFALLALFLIKKNFFHRRRTFTYQSGSGEETILQFNSGTLTLTRRPKPQPEPLSYPILEWEDIKFEDMIGEGNFGQVIRAMIKKDGLKMNAAIKMLK
;
A
#
# COMPACT_ATOMS: atom_id res chain seq x y z
N GLY A 1 -8.45 32.40 -84.78
CA GLY A 1 -9.17 32.47 -86.07
C GLY A 1 -9.84 31.16 -86.44
N THR A 2 -9.33 30.02 -85.97
CA THR A 2 -9.99 28.72 -86.01
C THR A 2 -10.73 28.46 -84.69
N TYR A 3 -11.91 27.84 -84.74
CA TYR A 3 -12.64 27.43 -83.54
C TYR A 3 -11.88 26.29 -82.86
N TYR A 4 -11.45 26.51 -81.61
CA TYR A 4 -10.68 25.52 -80.84
C TYR A 4 -11.59 24.41 -80.27
N GLN A 5 -12.75 24.79 -79.74
CA GLN A 5 -13.78 23.89 -79.23
C GLN A 5 -15.15 24.54 -79.42
N THR A 6 -16.17 23.71 -79.65
CA THR A 6 -17.55 24.14 -79.84
C THR A 6 -18.43 23.34 -78.88
N THR A 7 -19.30 24.02 -78.14
CA THR A 7 -20.16 23.39 -77.12
C THR A 7 -21.61 23.52 -77.55
N ASP A 8 -22.35 22.42 -77.54
CA ASP A 8 -23.76 22.43 -77.87
C ASP A 8 -24.58 23.07 -76.74
N ARG A 9 -25.68 23.72 -77.11
CA ARG A 9 -26.54 24.47 -76.19
C ARG A 9 -27.09 23.62 -75.03
N GLY A 10 -27.21 22.30 -75.22
CA GLY A 10 -27.66 21.36 -74.20
C GLY A 10 -26.62 20.98 -73.14
N GLU A 11 -25.34 21.25 -73.39
CA GLU A 11 -24.22 20.92 -72.49
C GLU A 11 -23.76 22.09 -71.61
N VAL A 12 -24.32 23.28 -71.81
CA VAL A 12 -24.01 24.47 -71.02
C VAL A 12 -24.63 24.33 -69.62
N GLN A 13 -23.78 24.13 -68.60
CA GLN A 13 -24.22 24.08 -67.20
C GLN A 13 -24.35 25.50 -66.63
N GLY A 14 -25.58 26.02 -66.59
CA GLY A 14 -25.88 27.38 -66.08
C GLY A 14 -25.39 28.47 -67.02
N ASP A 15 -24.78 29.54 -66.47
CA ASP A 15 -24.23 30.69 -67.23
C ASP A 15 -22.71 30.55 -67.51
N ARG A 16 -22.14 29.36 -67.39
CA ARG A 16 -20.68 29.14 -67.50
C ARG A 16 -20.33 28.16 -68.61
N VAL A 17 -19.36 28.55 -69.43
CA VAL A 17 -18.72 27.69 -70.43
C VAL A 17 -17.28 27.44 -69.98
N ILE A 18 -16.89 26.17 -69.90
CA ILE A 18 -15.56 25.76 -69.41
C ILE A 18 -14.78 25.13 -70.56
N LEU A 19 -13.63 25.71 -70.86
CA LEU A 19 -12.63 25.15 -71.77
C LEU A 19 -11.54 24.47 -70.94
N THR A 20 -11.37 23.16 -71.10
CA THR A 20 -10.33 22.39 -70.38
C THR A 20 -9.16 22.10 -71.31
N LEU A 21 -7.96 22.57 -70.93
CA LEU A 21 -6.71 22.27 -71.64
C LEU A 21 -5.93 21.20 -70.83
N PRO A 22 -5.80 19.95 -71.31
CA PRO A 22 -5.26 18.85 -70.51
C PRO A 22 -3.74 18.93 -70.29
N SER A 23 -3.00 19.48 -71.24
CA SER A 23 -1.55 19.71 -71.15
C SER A 23 -1.20 21.02 -71.83
N VAL A 24 -0.89 22.05 -71.04
CA VAL A 24 -0.61 23.39 -71.55
C VAL A 24 0.90 23.54 -71.76
N SER A 25 1.32 23.96 -72.95
CA SER A 25 2.72 24.27 -73.29
C SER A 25 2.84 25.71 -73.80
N VAL A 26 4.07 26.14 -74.10
CA VAL A 26 4.34 27.53 -74.51
C VAL A 26 3.66 27.87 -75.85
N SER A 27 3.35 26.88 -76.69
CA SER A 27 2.63 27.10 -77.96
C SER A 27 1.17 27.47 -77.79
N GLU A 28 0.55 27.15 -76.65
CA GLU A 28 -0.82 27.52 -76.32
C GLU A 28 -0.96 28.97 -75.81
N ASN A 29 0.13 29.73 -75.77
CA ASN A 29 0.09 31.16 -75.48
C ASN A 29 -0.75 31.93 -76.48
N GLY A 30 -1.63 32.81 -76.00
CA GLY A 30 -2.39 33.69 -76.87
C GLY A 30 -3.66 34.26 -76.28
N VAL A 31 -4.43 34.91 -77.16
CA VAL A 31 -5.75 35.44 -76.85
C VAL A 31 -6.82 34.48 -77.36
N TYR A 32 -7.64 34.00 -76.43
CA TYR A 32 -8.79 33.15 -76.67
C TYR A 32 -10.04 34.03 -76.76
N SER A 33 -10.96 33.66 -77.65
CA SER A 33 -12.24 34.33 -77.82
C SER A 33 -13.38 33.32 -77.66
N ALA A 34 -14.36 33.63 -76.83
CA ALA A 34 -15.61 32.88 -76.72
C ALA A 34 -16.75 33.67 -77.38
N THR A 35 -17.47 33.04 -78.31
CA THR A 35 -18.53 33.69 -79.09
C THR A 35 -19.66 32.71 -79.36
N PHE A 36 -20.89 33.23 -79.45
CA PHE A 36 -21.98 32.44 -80.02
C PHE A 36 -21.73 32.22 -81.51
N MET A 37 -21.96 31.01 -81.99
CA MET A 37 -21.81 30.69 -83.41
C MET A 37 -22.80 31.49 -84.25
N GLY A 38 -22.29 32.17 -85.29
CA GLY A 38 -23.09 33.02 -86.18
C GLY A 38 -23.02 34.52 -85.85
N ASP A 39 -22.56 34.88 -84.65
CA ASP A 39 -22.33 36.29 -84.28
C ASP A 39 -20.98 36.79 -84.80
N SER A 40 -20.87 38.13 -84.95
CA SER A 40 -19.60 38.76 -85.32
C SER A 40 -18.53 38.52 -84.24
N PRO A 41 -17.28 38.18 -84.60
CA PRO A 41 -16.16 38.03 -83.67
C PRO A 41 -15.86 39.28 -82.82
N LEU A 42 -16.44 40.43 -83.16
CA LEU A 42 -16.31 41.66 -82.38
C LEU A 42 -17.12 41.65 -81.08
N TRP A 43 -18.14 40.78 -80.98
CA TRP A 43 -18.95 40.62 -79.77
C TRP A 43 -18.45 39.48 -78.87
N SER A 44 -17.31 38.90 -79.18
CA SER A 44 -16.71 37.82 -78.40
C SER A 44 -16.17 38.32 -77.07
N ALA A 45 -16.21 37.46 -76.04
CA ALA A 45 -15.47 37.66 -74.81
C ALA A 45 -14.02 37.19 -75.02
N PHE A 46 -13.05 38.02 -74.66
CA PHE A 46 -11.63 37.72 -74.83
C PHE A 46 -10.95 37.38 -73.50
N TYR A 47 -10.05 36.40 -73.54
CA TYR A 47 -9.22 36.00 -72.40
C TYR A 47 -7.79 35.77 -72.90
N ARG A 48 -6.79 36.25 -72.16
CA ARG A 48 -5.38 36.05 -72.50
C ARG A 48 -4.78 34.95 -71.61
N LEU A 49 -4.33 33.87 -72.24
CA LEU A 49 -3.60 32.80 -71.57
C LEU A 49 -2.10 33.06 -71.70
N ILE A 50 -1.41 33.04 -70.57
CA ILE A 50 0.05 33.17 -70.48
C ILE A 50 0.60 31.89 -69.84
N VAL A 51 1.48 31.22 -70.58
CA VAL A 51 2.14 29.97 -70.27
C VAL A 51 3.63 30.26 -70.27
N ARG A 52 4.23 30.12 -69.10
CA ARG A 52 5.65 30.36 -68.90
C ARG A 52 6.49 29.23 -69.48
N ALA A 53 7.72 29.55 -69.90
CA ALA A 53 8.66 28.55 -70.39
C ALA A 53 9.10 27.57 -69.30
N CYS A 54 9.10 28.02 -68.04
CA CYS A 54 9.48 27.21 -66.89
C CYS A 54 8.32 26.90 -65.94
N PRO A 55 8.36 25.74 -65.26
CA PRO A 55 7.44 25.43 -64.16
C PRO A 55 7.48 26.47 -63.04
N ALA A 56 6.45 26.48 -62.20
CA ALA A 56 6.38 27.37 -61.05
C ALA A 56 7.65 27.25 -60.17
N LYS A 57 8.13 28.41 -59.68
CA LYS A 57 9.36 28.58 -58.89
C LYS A 57 10.68 28.28 -59.61
N LYS A 58 10.68 28.04 -60.92
CA LYS A 58 11.91 27.87 -61.71
C LYS A 58 12.08 28.96 -62.77
N TRP A 59 13.32 29.27 -63.10
CA TRP A 59 13.70 30.19 -64.17
C TRP A 59 15.06 29.81 -64.76
N GLY A 60 15.39 30.44 -65.89
CA GLY A 60 16.62 30.22 -66.64
C GLY A 60 16.32 29.59 -68.00
N PRO A 61 17.31 29.58 -68.90
CA PRO A 61 17.15 29.02 -70.24
C PRO A 61 16.77 27.53 -70.23
N PHE A 62 17.09 26.79 -69.16
CA PHE A 62 16.74 25.38 -68.97
C PHE A 62 16.01 25.11 -67.64
N CYS A 63 15.43 26.16 -67.03
CA CYS A 63 14.67 26.07 -65.77
C CYS A 63 15.45 25.51 -64.58
N GLU A 64 16.76 25.71 -64.56
CA GLU A 64 17.67 25.16 -63.57
C GLU A 64 17.73 25.96 -62.28
N LYS A 65 17.45 27.27 -62.33
CA LYS A 65 17.55 28.17 -61.18
C LYS A 65 16.23 28.29 -60.44
N ASP A 66 16.31 28.44 -59.12
CA ASP A 66 15.15 28.72 -58.28
C ASP A 66 14.79 30.19 -58.32
N CYS A 67 13.50 30.46 -58.48
CA CYS A 67 12.95 31.80 -58.39
C CYS A 67 13.02 32.30 -56.94
N PRO A 68 13.28 33.60 -56.72
CA PRO A 68 13.00 34.21 -55.43
C PRO A 68 11.51 34.07 -55.10
N ASP A 69 11.17 33.90 -53.83
CA ASP A 69 9.75 33.88 -53.42
C ASP A 69 9.16 35.28 -53.59
N CYS A 70 8.48 35.49 -54.72
CA CYS A 70 7.71 36.70 -55.00
C CYS A 70 6.46 36.72 -54.11
N LEU A 71 6.38 37.69 -53.22
CA LEU A 71 5.30 37.89 -52.28
C LEU A 71 4.16 38.71 -52.91
N ASN A 72 3.04 38.82 -52.21
CA ASN A 72 1.93 39.70 -52.55
C ASN A 72 1.36 39.53 -53.97
N GLY A 73 1.44 38.34 -54.56
CA GLY A 73 0.93 38.07 -55.91
C GLY A 73 1.91 38.42 -57.04
N GLY A 74 3.18 38.67 -56.73
CA GLY A 74 4.24 38.83 -57.73
C GLY A 74 4.53 37.55 -58.50
N ILE A 75 4.93 37.70 -59.76
CA ILE A 75 5.23 36.58 -60.66
C ILE A 75 6.71 36.63 -61.04
N CYS A 76 7.43 35.54 -60.77
CA CYS A 76 8.82 35.39 -61.17
C CYS A 76 8.93 35.30 -62.70
N HIS A 77 9.81 36.10 -63.29
CA HIS A 77 10.13 36.01 -64.71
C HIS A 77 10.93 34.73 -65.00
N ASP A 78 10.43 33.92 -65.93
CA ASP A 78 11.02 32.65 -66.37
C ASP A 78 12.40 32.78 -67.03
N HIS A 79 12.77 33.92 -67.62
CA HIS A 79 14.10 34.14 -68.22
C HIS A 79 15.05 34.94 -67.33
N ALA A 80 14.56 35.97 -66.64
CA ALA A 80 15.40 36.90 -65.87
C ALA A 80 15.50 36.55 -64.37
N GLY A 81 14.56 35.78 -63.83
CA GLY A 81 14.52 35.42 -62.40
C GLY A 81 14.11 36.56 -61.46
N GLU A 82 13.82 37.75 -61.98
CA GLU A 82 13.31 38.87 -61.21
C GLU A 82 11.80 38.73 -60.96
N CYS A 83 11.31 39.24 -59.82
CA CYS A 83 9.88 39.30 -59.54
C CYS A 83 9.24 40.51 -60.24
N ILE A 84 8.22 40.25 -61.06
CA ILE A 84 7.34 41.29 -61.58
C ILE A 84 6.27 41.55 -60.54
N CYS A 85 6.28 42.75 -59.96
CA CYS A 85 5.40 43.11 -58.87
C CYS A 85 4.06 43.68 -59.34
N PRO A 86 2.95 43.29 -58.68
CA PRO A 86 1.63 43.82 -59.00
C PRO A 86 1.52 45.33 -58.72
N PRO A 87 0.59 46.03 -59.40
CA PRO A 87 0.31 47.44 -59.14
C PRO A 87 -0.07 47.67 -57.66
N GLY A 88 0.80 48.42 -56.95
CA GLY A 88 0.66 48.69 -55.51
C GLY A 88 1.70 47.99 -54.64
N PHE A 89 2.63 47.22 -55.22
CA PHE A 89 3.76 46.61 -54.51
C PHE A 89 5.09 46.81 -55.24
N MET A 90 6.18 46.88 -54.48
CA MET A 90 7.54 47.02 -54.98
C MET A 90 8.54 46.21 -54.14
N GLY A 91 9.81 46.25 -54.55
CA GLY A 91 10.90 45.50 -53.93
C GLY A 91 11.34 44.32 -54.79
N THR A 92 12.46 43.72 -54.43
CA THR A 92 13.04 42.60 -55.21
C THR A 92 12.18 41.34 -55.15
N ARG A 93 11.31 41.24 -54.12
CA ARG A 93 10.37 40.14 -53.88
C ARG A 93 8.93 40.63 -53.73
N CYS A 94 8.63 41.86 -54.14
CA CYS A 94 7.31 42.49 -54.00
C CYS A 94 6.82 42.56 -52.54
N GLU A 95 7.75 42.65 -51.60
CA GLU A 95 7.51 42.59 -50.16
C GLU A 95 7.05 43.92 -49.56
N ARG A 96 7.18 45.04 -50.29
CA ARG A 96 6.83 46.38 -49.82
C ARG A 96 5.57 46.88 -50.52
N ALA A 97 4.56 47.27 -49.76
CA ALA A 97 3.38 47.94 -50.30
C ALA A 97 3.70 49.40 -50.66
N CYS A 98 3.16 49.87 -51.78
CA CYS A 98 3.12 51.29 -52.15
C CYS A 98 2.14 52.06 -51.25
N GLN A 99 2.23 53.39 -51.25
CA GLN A 99 1.16 54.21 -50.66
C GLN A 99 -0.13 54.07 -51.48
N GLU A 100 -1.27 54.29 -50.83
CA GLU A 100 -2.59 54.18 -51.48
C GLU A 100 -2.67 55.10 -52.71
N GLY A 101 -2.99 54.53 -53.87
CA GLY A 101 -3.06 55.25 -55.14
C GLY A 101 -1.73 55.36 -55.90
N GLN A 102 -0.63 54.80 -55.40
CA GLN A 102 0.65 54.71 -56.11
C GLN A 102 0.88 53.33 -56.74
N PHE A 103 1.57 53.30 -57.87
CA PHE A 103 1.93 52.08 -58.59
C PHE A 103 3.24 52.24 -59.40
N GLY A 104 3.61 51.20 -60.14
CA GLY A 104 4.84 51.14 -60.92
C GLY A 104 6.01 50.51 -60.15
N ARG A 105 7.14 50.27 -60.84
CA ARG A 105 8.30 49.49 -60.31
C ARG A 105 8.88 50.03 -59.00
N ASN A 106 8.75 51.34 -58.77
CA ASN A 106 9.23 52.04 -57.56
C ASN A 106 8.12 52.86 -56.86
N CYS A 107 6.84 52.55 -57.10
CA CYS A 107 5.70 53.31 -56.56
C CYS A 107 5.69 54.82 -56.89
N GLN A 108 6.30 55.23 -58.01
CA GLN A 108 6.43 56.65 -58.37
C GLN A 108 5.24 57.19 -59.17
N GLU A 109 4.44 56.31 -59.76
CA GLU A 109 3.28 56.68 -60.57
C GLU A 109 2.04 56.76 -59.69
N THR A 110 1.14 57.71 -59.96
CA THR A 110 -0.05 57.96 -59.15
C THR A 110 -1.31 57.86 -59.99
N CYS A 111 -2.35 57.20 -59.47
CA CYS A 111 -3.66 57.18 -60.08
C CYS A 111 -4.33 58.56 -59.92
N HIS A 112 -4.59 59.25 -61.03
CA HIS A 112 -5.10 60.63 -61.04
C HIS A 112 -6.60 60.78 -60.72
N GLY A 113 -7.29 59.71 -60.27
CA GLY A 113 -8.71 59.72 -59.93
C GLY A 113 -9.00 60.12 -58.48
N VAL A 114 -10.16 60.74 -58.23
CA VAL A 114 -10.62 61.14 -56.88
C VAL A 114 -10.83 59.93 -55.95
N GLN A 115 -11.01 58.74 -56.52
CA GLN A 115 -11.15 57.47 -55.81
C GLN A 115 -9.92 56.54 -55.98
N GLY A 116 -8.76 57.12 -56.27
CA GLY A 116 -7.51 56.37 -56.49
C GLY A 116 -7.52 55.59 -57.80
N CYS A 117 -7.15 54.31 -57.75
CA CYS A 117 -7.06 53.43 -58.93
C CYS A 117 -8.37 52.70 -59.28
N GLN A 118 -9.51 53.16 -58.75
CA GLN A 118 -10.81 52.56 -59.03
C GLN A 118 -11.13 52.66 -60.53
N GLY A 119 -11.62 51.57 -61.12
CA GLY A 119 -11.98 51.54 -62.53
C GLY A 119 -10.79 51.31 -63.48
N LEU A 120 -9.57 51.20 -62.95
CA LEU A 120 -8.36 51.03 -63.75
C LEU A 120 -7.87 49.57 -63.75
N SER A 121 -7.69 49.02 -64.94
CA SER A 121 -7.01 47.74 -65.16
C SER A 121 -5.57 48.00 -65.59
N PHE A 122 -4.63 47.34 -64.93
CA PHE A 122 -3.20 47.46 -65.21
C PHE A 122 -2.74 46.22 -65.95
N CYS A 123 -1.93 46.41 -66.99
CA CYS A 123 -1.28 45.32 -67.70
C CYS A 123 0.23 45.51 -67.58
N LEU A 124 0.91 44.48 -67.06
CA LEU A 124 2.35 44.44 -66.90
C LEU A 124 2.96 43.48 -67.93
N PRO A 125 4.28 43.57 -68.17
CA PRO A 125 4.97 42.66 -69.09
C PRO A 125 4.76 41.19 -68.74
N ASP A 126 4.81 40.34 -69.76
CA ASP A 126 4.84 38.90 -69.56
C ASP A 126 6.04 38.52 -68.69
N PRO A 127 5.88 37.55 -67.76
CA PRO A 127 4.74 36.65 -67.61
C PRO A 127 3.61 37.10 -66.66
N TYR A 128 3.51 38.39 -66.29
CA TYR A 128 2.53 38.83 -65.30
C TYR A 128 1.08 38.86 -65.83
N GLY A 129 0.84 39.53 -66.95
CA GLY A 129 -0.50 39.72 -67.50
C GLY A 129 -1.18 40.99 -67.01
N CYS A 130 -2.48 40.93 -66.72
CA CYS A 130 -3.27 42.10 -66.31
C CYS A 130 -4.05 41.81 -65.03
N SER A 131 -4.16 42.82 -64.17
CA SER A 131 -4.92 42.78 -62.92
C SER A 131 -5.47 44.14 -62.54
N CYS A 132 -6.42 44.18 -61.61
CA CYS A 132 -6.73 45.40 -60.87
C CYS A 132 -5.57 45.80 -59.94
N ALA A 133 -5.53 47.08 -59.56
CA ALA A 133 -4.67 47.55 -58.47
C ALA A 133 -5.03 46.87 -57.15
N SER A 134 -4.04 46.73 -56.26
CA SER A 134 -4.31 46.25 -54.90
C SER A 134 -5.46 47.03 -54.25
N GLY A 135 -6.38 46.33 -53.58
CA GLY A 135 -7.56 46.94 -52.96
C GLY A 135 -8.82 46.97 -53.84
N TRP A 136 -8.72 46.57 -55.11
CA TRP A 136 -9.82 46.57 -56.09
C TRP A 136 -9.99 45.22 -56.78
N SER A 137 -11.24 44.89 -57.11
CA SER A 137 -11.64 43.66 -57.80
C SER A 137 -12.79 43.89 -58.79
N GLY A 138 -13.16 42.81 -59.48
CA GLY A 138 -14.20 42.80 -60.50
C GLY A 138 -13.64 43.05 -61.91
N SER A 139 -14.40 42.69 -62.93
CA SER A 139 -13.97 42.78 -64.35
C SER A 139 -13.68 44.22 -64.82
N ARG A 140 -14.13 45.22 -64.07
CA ARG A 140 -13.85 46.65 -64.31
C ARG A 140 -13.11 47.32 -63.15
N CYS A 141 -12.56 46.56 -62.20
CA CYS A 141 -11.80 47.10 -61.06
C CYS A 141 -12.54 48.17 -60.24
N ASN A 142 -13.86 48.09 -60.19
CA ASN A 142 -14.73 49.09 -59.56
C ASN A 142 -15.23 48.68 -58.18
N GLN A 143 -14.98 47.44 -57.76
CA GLN A 143 -15.41 46.89 -56.48
C GLN A 143 -14.24 46.93 -55.49
N ALA A 144 -14.49 47.39 -54.25
CA ALA A 144 -13.47 47.32 -53.19
C ALA A 144 -13.29 45.88 -52.69
N CYS A 145 -12.09 45.54 -52.21
CA CYS A 145 -11.87 44.20 -51.64
C CYS A 145 -12.83 43.88 -50.49
N PRO A 146 -13.36 42.65 -50.44
CA PRO A 146 -14.05 42.14 -49.26
C PRO A 146 -13.14 42.19 -48.02
N SER A 147 -13.77 42.33 -46.84
CA SER A 147 -13.06 42.30 -45.56
C SER A 147 -12.19 41.04 -45.41
N GLY A 148 -10.93 41.21 -45.04
CA GLY A 148 -9.98 40.12 -44.88
C GLY A 148 -9.22 39.74 -46.15
N PHE A 149 -9.45 40.42 -47.28
CA PHE A 149 -8.72 40.22 -48.53
C PHE A 149 -7.98 41.47 -48.98
N TYR A 150 -6.85 41.27 -49.66
CA TYR A 150 -5.98 42.32 -50.18
C TYR A 150 -5.26 41.84 -51.46
N GLY A 151 -4.43 42.71 -52.04
CA GLY A 151 -3.63 42.37 -53.21
C GLY A 151 -4.36 42.57 -54.54
N PRO A 152 -3.70 42.25 -55.67
CA PRO A 152 -4.29 42.39 -57.00
C PRO A 152 -5.54 41.51 -57.12
N ASP A 153 -6.62 42.06 -57.66
CA ASP A 153 -7.94 41.41 -57.78
C ASP A 153 -8.52 40.87 -56.47
N CYS A 154 -7.98 41.29 -55.31
CA CYS A 154 -8.35 40.85 -53.97
C CYS A 154 -8.24 39.32 -53.74
N ILE A 155 -7.27 38.67 -54.40
CA ILE A 155 -7.10 37.21 -54.31
C ILE A 155 -6.34 36.75 -53.06
N LEU A 156 -5.68 37.66 -52.33
CA LEU A 156 -4.84 37.31 -51.18
C LEU A 156 -5.63 37.47 -49.89
N GLY A 157 -5.65 36.44 -49.06
CA GLY A 157 -6.25 36.49 -47.73
C GLY A 157 -5.29 37.06 -46.68
N CYS A 158 -5.80 37.91 -45.79
CA CYS A 158 -5.07 38.42 -44.64
C CYS A 158 -5.03 37.38 -43.51
N THR A 159 -3.83 36.90 -43.19
CA THR A 159 -3.57 35.97 -42.06
C THR A 159 -2.76 36.66 -40.96
N CYS A 160 -3.18 37.87 -40.56
CA CYS A 160 -2.45 38.71 -39.61
C CYS A 160 -2.47 38.09 -38.21
N ARG A 161 -1.30 38.03 -37.57
CA ARG A 161 -1.11 37.54 -36.19
C ARG A 161 -0.86 38.70 -35.24
N ASN A 162 -0.87 38.42 -33.94
CA ASN A 162 -0.42 39.33 -32.88
C ASN A 162 -1.09 40.72 -32.89
N GLY A 163 -2.38 40.77 -33.22
CA GLY A 163 -3.16 42.01 -33.26
C GLY A 163 -2.94 42.87 -34.51
N GLY A 164 -2.32 42.34 -35.56
CA GLY A 164 -2.23 43.02 -36.85
C GLY A 164 -3.59 43.21 -37.50
N SER A 165 -3.81 44.38 -38.11
CA SER A 165 -5.05 44.70 -38.82
C SER A 165 -4.88 44.46 -40.33
N CYS A 166 -5.94 43.99 -40.99
CA CYS A 166 -5.94 43.78 -42.43
C CYS A 166 -6.32 45.07 -43.15
N ASN A 167 -5.39 45.61 -43.94
CA ASN A 167 -5.63 46.70 -44.86
C ASN A 167 -5.74 46.13 -46.29
N ARG A 168 -6.82 46.48 -46.99
CA ARG A 168 -7.10 45.98 -48.36
C ARG A 168 -6.03 46.34 -49.40
N PHE A 169 -5.22 47.36 -49.17
CA PHE A 169 -4.16 47.82 -50.07
C PHE A 169 -2.80 47.18 -49.75
N SER A 170 -2.43 47.11 -48.46
CA SER A 170 -1.08 46.72 -48.03
C SER A 170 -0.98 45.34 -47.38
N GLY A 171 -2.10 44.68 -47.09
CA GLY A 171 -2.13 43.44 -46.32
C GLY A 171 -2.07 43.71 -44.81
N CYS A 172 -1.24 42.96 -44.08
CA CYS A 172 -1.16 43.09 -42.62
C CYS A 172 -0.40 44.34 -42.19
N VAL A 173 -1.08 45.21 -41.44
CA VAL A 173 -0.48 46.37 -40.75
C VAL A 173 -0.14 45.95 -39.33
N CYS A 174 1.16 45.92 -39.03
CA CYS A 174 1.63 45.41 -37.75
C CYS A 174 1.64 46.48 -36.65
N PRO A 175 1.26 46.13 -35.42
CA PRO A 175 1.41 47.02 -34.28
C PRO A 175 2.90 47.26 -33.97
N ALA A 176 3.19 48.33 -33.23
CA ALA A 176 4.56 48.69 -32.87
C ALA A 176 5.33 47.52 -32.24
N GLY A 177 6.55 47.27 -32.72
CA GLY A 177 7.41 46.16 -32.30
C GLY A 177 7.18 44.84 -33.04
N TRP A 178 6.23 44.78 -33.97
CA TRP A 178 5.99 43.63 -34.83
C TRP A 178 6.21 43.96 -36.31
N HIS A 179 6.74 43.01 -37.06
CA HIS A 179 7.01 43.13 -38.49
C HIS A 179 6.93 41.75 -39.18
N GLY A 180 7.13 41.72 -40.49
CA GLY A 180 6.92 40.53 -41.31
C GLY A 180 5.60 40.57 -42.07
N GLN A 181 5.39 39.61 -42.97
CA GLN A 181 4.24 39.59 -43.88
C GLN A 181 2.90 39.42 -43.14
N HIS A 182 2.94 38.79 -41.98
CA HIS A 182 1.78 38.43 -41.16
C HIS A 182 1.93 38.93 -39.71
N CYS A 183 2.85 39.87 -39.45
CA CYS A 183 3.18 40.35 -38.11
C CYS A 183 3.68 39.24 -37.19
N GLU A 184 4.45 38.31 -37.76
CA GLU A 184 4.98 37.13 -37.08
C GLU A 184 6.33 37.38 -36.39
N LYS A 185 7.09 38.38 -36.82
CA LYS A 185 8.42 38.71 -36.30
C LYS A 185 8.34 39.88 -35.33
N SER A 186 9.16 39.84 -34.28
CA SER A 186 9.39 40.96 -33.38
C SER A 186 10.81 40.90 -32.85
N ASP A 187 11.34 42.02 -32.39
CA ASP A 187 12.63 42.09 -31.68
C ASP A 187 12.40 42.02 -30.16
N ARG A 188 11.53 41.11 -29.70
CA ARG A 188 11.30 40.95 -28.27
C ARG A 188 12.46 40.17 -27.66
N PHE A 189 13.04 40.73 -26.61
CA PHE A 189 14.05 40.03 -25.83
C PHE A 189 13.46 38.72 -25.28
N PRO A 190 14.25 37.63 -25.29
CA PRO A 190 13.83 36.37 -24.70
C PRO A 190 13.65 36.54 -23.19
N GLN A 191 12.83 35.68 -22.57
CA GLN A 191 12.61 35.70 -21.12
C GLN A 191 12.67 34.28 -20.57
N ILE A 192 13.40 34.09 -19.47
CA ILE A 192 13.39 32.84 -18.73
C ILE A 192 12.17 32.85 -17.81
N ILE A 193 11.21 31.96 -18.03
CA ILE A 193 9.94 31.96 -17.28
C ILE A 193 10.00 31.04 -16.07
N GLN A 194 10.71 29.91 -16.17
CA GLN A 194 10.79 28.91 -15.11
C GLN A 194 12.23 28.48 -14.87
N LEU A 195 12.69 28.82 -13.68
CA LEU A 195 13.94 28.38 -13.06
C LEU A 195 13.71 28.47 -11.54
N ALA A 196 14.00 27.40 -10.80
CA ALA A 196 13.89 27.43 -9.34
C ALA A 196 14.84 28.48 -8.75
N SER A 197 14.45 29.10 -7.62
CA SER A 197 15.30 30.06 -6.91
C SER A 197 16.43 29.37 -6.14
N GLU A 198 16.14 28.22 -5.55
CA GLU A 198 17.09 27.36 -4.85
C GLU A 198 16.90 25.90 -5.25
N LEU A 199 18.01 25.18 -5.39
CA LEU A 199 18.06 23.74 -5.68
C LEU A 199 18.98 23.06 -4.66
N GLU A 200 18.53 21.94 -4.12
CA GLU A 200 19.34 21.10 -3.23
C GLU A 200 19.62 19.74 -3.87
N PHE A 201 20.89 19.35 -3.92
CA PHE A 201 21.30 18.06 -4.47
C PHE A 201 22.25 17.33 -3.52
N ASN A 202 22.31 16.00 -3.67
CA ASN A 202 23.25 15.17 -2.91
C ASN A 202 24.62 15.10 -3.61
N LEU A 203 25.69 15.07 -2.81
CA LEU A 203 27.05 14.85 -3.29
C LEU A 203 27.14 13.54 -4.10
N GLY A 204 27.79 13.57 -5.25
CA GLY A 204 27.96 12.42 -6.14
C GLY A 204 26.73 12.06 -6.97
N SER A 205 25.60 12.75 -6.79
CA SER A 205 24.40 12.53 -7.60
C SER A 205 24.51 13.16 -9.00
N GLU A 206 23.65 12.71 -9.92
CA GLU A 206 23.58 13.19 -11.30
C GLU A 206 22.19 13.78 -11.62
N PRO A 207 21.84 14.95 -11.08
CA PRO A 207 20.52 15.54 -11.28
C PRO A 207 20.36 16.14 -12.68
N ILE A 208 19.10 16.34 -13.05
CA ILE A 208 18.69 17.08 -14.24
C ILE A 208 18.16 18.43 -13.81
N VAL A 209 18.70 19.50 -14.39
CA VAL A 209 18.23 20.87 -14.17
C VAL A 209 17.51 21.34 -15.42
N SER A 210 16.28 21.85 -15.26
CA SER A 210 15.48 22.40 -16.36
C SER A 210 15.47 23.92 -16.33
N CYS A 211 15.58 24.52 -17.51
CA CYS A 211 15.39 25.95 -17.73
C CYS A 211 14.38 26.16 -18.86
N VAL A 212 13.35 26.96 -18.60
CA VAL A 212 12.30 27.25 -19.59
C VAL A 212 12.38 28.70 -20.02
N ALA A 213 12.45 28.93 -21.33
CA ALA A 213 12.53 30.24 -21.92
C ALA A 213 11.44 30.46 -22.98
N THR A 214 11.00 31.71 -23.11
CA THR A 214 10.12 32.20 -24.17
C THR A 214 10.81 33.33 -24.92
N GLY A 215 10.31 33.69 -26.09
CA GLY A 215 10.86 34.77 -26.89
C GLY A 215 10.24 34.82 -28.28
N ASN A 216 10.41 35.95 -28.96
CA ASN A 216 10.16 36.03 -30.39
C ASN A 216 11.32 36.80 -31.04
N PRO A 217 12.19 36.14 -31.85
CA PRO A 217 12.06 34.74 -32.28
C PRO A 217 12.20 33.75 -31.14
N LEU A 218 11.50 32.62 -31.26
CA LEU A 218 11.53 31.56 -30.26
C LEU A 218 12.98 31.06 -30.10
N PRO A 219 13.49 30.92 -28.86
CA PRO A 219 14.85 30.46 -28.66
C PRO A 219 15.03 29.03 -29.20
N THR A 220 16.20 28.76 -29.80
CA THR A 220 16.61 27.44 -30.27
C THR A 220 17.42 26.70 -29.19
N SER A 221 17.70 25.40 -29.36
CA SER A 221 18.49 24.61 -28.41
C SER A 221 19.85 25.23 -28.10
N ASP A 222 20.50 25.81 -29.09
CA ASP A 222 21.85 26.36 -28.98
C ASP A 222 21.86 27.77 -28.38
N SER A 223 20.68 28.39 -28.26
CA SER A 223 20.51 29.71 -27.67
C SER A 223 20.37 29.70 -26.15
N VAL A 224 20.17 28.52 -25.53
CA VAL A 224 19.96 28.35 -24.09
C VAL A 224 21.12 27.59 -23.49
N GLU A 225 21.82 28.21 -22.55
CA GLU A 225 22.96 27.62 -21.84
C GLU A 225 22.74 27.69 -20.33
N LEU A 226 23.17 26.65 -19.61
CA LEU A 226 23.24 26.64 -18.15
C LEU A 226 24.70 26.62 -17.70
N ARG A 227 25.10 27.60 -16.91
CA ARG A 227 26.48 27.81 -16.43
C ARG A 227 26.56 27.54 -14.94
N LYS A 228 27.55 26.76 -14.54
CA LYS A 228 27.94 26.56 -13.13
C LYS A 228 28.56 27.85 -12.55
N ALA A 229 28.75 27.86 -11.23
CA ALA A 229 29.38 28.99 -10.53
C ALA A 229 30.86 29.24 -10.93
N ASP A 230 31.56 28.22 -11.42
CA ASP A 230 32.93 28.30 -11.93
C ASP A 230 33.00 28.77 -13.41
N GLY A 231 31.84 28.99 -14.04
CA GLY A 231 31.73 29.36 -15.46
C GLY A 231 31.63 28.18 -16.43
N THR A 232 31.67 26.92 -15.96
CA THR A 232 31.53 25.74 -16.81
C THR A 232 30.12 25.64 -17.40
N VAL A 233 30.02 25.51 -18.73
CA VAL A 233 28.74 25.32 -19.44
C VAL A 233 28.34 23.85 -19.39
N LEU A 234 27.12 23.56 -18.95
CA LEU A 234 26.57 22.22 -18.86
C LEU A 234 26.07 21.71 -20.22
N LYS A 235 26.18 20.40 -20.43
CA LYS A 235 25.73 19.76 -21.66
C LYS A 235 24.20 19.64 -21.66
N LEU A 236 23.57 20.21 -22.70
CA LEU A 236 22.16 20.01 -22.99
C LEU A 236 21.92 18.53 -23.35
N ILE A 237 20.95 17.89 -22.68
CA ILE A 237 20.55 16.51 -22.97
C ILE A 237 19.28 16.44 -23.81
N LYS A 238 18.37 17.39 -23.61
CA LYS A 238 17.04 17.37 -24.22
C LYS A 238 16.50 18.79 -24.33
N ALA A 239 15.92 19.11 -25.47
CA ALA A 239 15.16 20.33 -25.70
C ALA A 239 13.75 19.96 -26.16
N ILE A 240 12.74 20.53 -25.51
CA ILE A 240 11.32 20.32 -25.81
C ILE A 240 10.75 21.67 -26.25
N ILE A 241 10.26 21.73 -27.50
CA ILE A 241 9.68 22.94 -28.07
C ILE A 241 8.16 22.83 -28.01
N GLU A 242 7.54 23.73 -27.26
CA GLU A 242 6.11 23.86 -27.11
C GLU A 242 5.63 25.17 -27.75
N PRO A 243 4.33 25.37 -28.02
CA PRO A 243 3.82 26.61 -28.58
C PRO A 243 4.18 27.82 -27.71
N GLY A 244 5.17 28.61 -28.16
CA GLY A 244 5.60 29.85 -27.48
C GLY A 244 6.68 29.69 -26.41
N GLN A 245 7.20 28.47 -26.15
CA GLN A 245 8.27 28.26 -25.17
C GLN A 245 9.17 27.08 -25.52
N ILE A 246 10.39 27.09 -24.98
CA ILE A 246 11.34 25.98 -25.06
C ILE A 246 11.77 25.57 -23.65
N THR A 247 11.75 24.27 -23.37
CA THR A 247 12.27 23.67 -22.14
C THR A 247 13.58 22.95 -22.44
N CYS A 248 14.66 23.37 -21.80
CA CYS A 248 15.99 22.80 -21.93
C CYS A 248 16.38 22.06 -20.65
N GLU A 249 16.72 20.78 -20.77
CA GLU A 249 17.17 19.92 -19.68
C GLU A 249 18.68 19.71 -19.77
N PHE A 250 19.38 19.94 -18.66
CA PHE A 250 20.83 19.83 -18.54
C PHE A 250 21.18 18.74 -17.52
N GLN A 251 21.97 17.75 -17.92
CA GLN A 251 22.45 16.71 -17.01
C GLN A 251 23.73 17.18 -16.34
N VAL A 252 23.74 17.13 -15.01
CA VAL A 252 24.95 17.36 -14.22
C VAL A 252 25.58 16.02 -13.94
N ARG A 253 26.87 15.86 -14.29
CA ARG A 253 27.62 14.63 -13.99
C ARG A 253 28.45 14.83 -12.72
N HIS A 254 28.39 13.84 -11.84
CA HIS A 254 29.18 13.72 -10.61
C HIS A 254 29.33 15.04 -9.83
N LEU A 255 28.28 15.43 -9.11
CA LEU A 255 28.32 16.63 -8.26
C LEU A 255 29.41 16.54 -7.19
N VAL A 256 30.23 17.58 -7.10
CA VAL A 256 31.25 17.76 -6.06
C VAL A 256 30.87 18.91 -5.13
N LYS A 257 31.34 18.93 -3.88
CA LYS A 257 30.96 19.98 -2.91
C LYS A 257 31.27 21.41 -3.39
N THR A 258 32.30 21.58 -4.22
CA THR A 258 32.71 22.86 -4.81
C THR A 258 31.74 23.39 -5.87
N ASP A 259 30.85 22.56 -6.41
CA ASP A 259 29.81 23.00 -7.35
C ASP A 259 28.71 23.84 -6.66
N THR A 260 28.76 23.98 -5.32
CA THR A 260 27.87 24.83 -4.53
C THR A 260 28.08 26.30 -4.91
N GLY A 261 27.01 26.99 -5.29
CA GLY A 261 27.10 28.39 -5.66
C GLY A 261 25.91 28.88 -6.47
N LEU A 262 26.08 30.05 -7.09
CA LEU A 262 25.07 30.64 -7.97
C LEU A 262 25.33 30.19 -9.41
N TRP A 263 24.45 29.33 -9.92
CA TRP A 263 24.44 28.93 -11.32
C TRP A 263 23.58 29.90 -12.11
N GLU A 264 23.83 30.02 -13.42
CA GLU A 264 23.15 30.99 -14.29
C GLU A 264 22.60 30.29 -15.53
N CYS A 265 21.29 30.37 -15.74
CA CYS A 265 20.69 30.07 -17.04
C CYS A 265 20.69 31.34 -17.88
N ARG A 266 21.17 31.25 -19.13
CA ARG A 266 21.27 32.34 -20.08
C ARG A 266 20.59 31.95 -21.39
N VAL A 267 19.75 32.84 -21.92
CA VAL A 267 19.10 32.67 -23.22
C VAL A 267 19.44 33.86 -24.14
N SER A 268 19.91 33.58 -25.35
CA SER A 268 20.39 34.60 -26.30
C SER A 268 19.78 34.42 -27.69
N THR A 269 18.89 35.31 -28.11
CA THR A 269 18.29 35.30 -29.46
C THR A 269 18.66 36.56 -30.24
N THR A 270 18.27 36.67 -31.51
CA THR A 270 18.46 37.91 -32.27
C THR A 270 17.69 39.10 -31.68
N GLY A 271 16.65 38.85 -30.89
CA GLY A 271 15.87 39.88 -30.19
C GLY A 271 16.50 40.38 -28.89
N GLY A 272 17.60 39.76 -28.43
CA GLY A 272 18.31 40.16 -27.22
C GLY A 272 18.68 38.96 -26.33
N GLN A 273 18.94 39.24 -25.06
CA GLN A 273 19.40 38.24 -24.11
C GLN A 273 18.76 38.42 -22.73
N ASP A 274 18.46 37.32 -22.06
CA ASP A 274 18.05 37.29 -20.64
C ASP A 274 18.87 36.25 -19.86
N SER A 275 19.00 36.46 -18.55
CA SER A 275 19.74 35.57 -17.66
C SER A 275 19.13 35.55 -16.26
N ARG A 276 18.99 34.35 -15.68
CA ARG A 276 18.51 34.14 -14.31
C ARG A 276 19.45 33.23 -13.54
N LYS A 277 19.67 33.58 -12.27
CA LYS A 277 20.54 32.82 -11.37
C LYS A 277 19.73 31.94 -10.43
N VAL A 278 20.26 30.75 -10.15
CA VAL A 278 19.73 29.77 -9.19
C VAL A 278 20.82 29.41 -8.19
N LYS A 279 20.47 29.38 -6.91
CA LYS A 279 21.39 28.97 -5.85
C LYS A 279 21.35 27.46 -5.69
N VAL A 280 22.49 26.80 -5.95
CA VAL A 280 22.63 25.35 -5.84
C VAL A 280 23.39 25.01 -4.57
N ASN A 281 22.77 24.23 -3.69
CA ASN A 281 23.36 23.76 -2.43
C ASN A 281 23.61 22.25 -2.50
N ILE A 282 24.85 21.83 -2.29
CA ILE A 282 25.21 20.41 -2.33
C ILE A 282 25.34 19.89 -0.91
N ARG A 283 24.51 18.91 -0.59
CA ARG A 283 24.43 18.27 0.72
C ARG A 283 25.21 16.96 0.72
N VAL A 284 25.89 16.69 1.82
CA VAL A 284 26.62 15.44 2.04
C VAL A 284 25.65 14.38 2.58
N PRO A 285 25.49 13.23 1.91
CA PRO A 285 24.67 12.12 2.40
C PRO A 285 25.09 11.65 3.80
N PRO A 286 24.14 11.25 4.66
CA PRO A 286 24.43 10.91 6.04
C PRO A 286 25.14 9.55 6.16
N ALA A 287 26.24 9.49 6.92
CA ALA A 287 26.99 8.24 7.14
C ALA A 287 27.16 7.95 8.64
N PRO A 288 26.80 6.75 9.13
CA PRO A 288 27.02 6.36 10.54
C PRO A 288 28.50 6.37 10.89
N LEU A 289 28.84 6.96 12.04
CA LEU A 289 30.22 6.97 12.55
C LEU A 289 30.46 5.85 13.56
N THR A 290 29.42 5.43 14.27
CA THR A 290 29.48 4.37 15.29
C THR A 290 28.74 3.11 14.83
N PRO A 291 29.16 1.92 15.32
CA PRO A 291 28.44 0.68 15.03
C PRO A 291 27.09 0.66 15.77
N PRO A 292 26.07 -0.04 15.23
CA PRO A 292 24.77 -0.14 15.89
C PRO A 292 24.89 -0.84 17.25
N ARG A 293 24.12 -0.36 18.23
CA ARG A 293 24.20 -0.83 19.63
C ARG A 293 23.11 -1.85 19.94
N LEU A 294 23.47 -2.96 20.58
CA LEU A 294 22.51 -3.94 21.10
C LEU A 294 21.89 -3.43 22.41
N LEU A 295 20.57 -3.35 22.45
CA LEU A 295 19.81 -2.92 23.64
C LEU A 295 19.24 -4.12 24.42
N ALA A 296 18.67 -5.10 23.72
CA ALA A 296 18.13 -6.32 24.31
C ALA A 296 18.27 -7.49 23.34
N LYS A 297 18.36 -8.71 23.89
CA LYS A 297 18.48 -9.96 23.12
C LYS A 297 17.56 -11.03 23.67
N GLN A 298 17.03 -11.85 22.78
CA GLN A 298 16.20 -13.02 23.03
C GLN A 298 16.64 -14.17 22.12
N SER A 299 15.99 -15.33 22.23
CA SER A 299 16.31 -16.52 21.45
C SER A 299 16.20 -16.32 19.92
N ARG A 300 15.20 -15.53 19.47
CA ARG A 300 14.95 -15.28 18.04
C ARG A 300 14.80 -13.80 17.69
N GLN A 301 15.17 -12.92 18.62
CA GLN A 301 15.01 -11.49 18.49
C GLN A 301 16.22 -10.72 19.02
N LEU A 302 16.56 -9.61 18.36
CA LEU A 302 17.52 -8.61 18.82
C LEU A 302 16.89 -7.22 18.72
N VAL A 303 17.03 -6.42 19.76
CA VAL A 303 16.61 -5.01 19.77
C VAL A 303 17.85 -4.14 19.62
N VAL A 304 17.89 -3.36 18.55
CA VAL A 304 19.07 -2.64 18.08
C VAL A 304 18.77 -1.16 18.03
N SER A 305 19.63 -0.35 18.65
CA SER A 305 19.69 1.09 18.37
C SER A 305 20.55 1.30 17.11
N PRO A 306 19.99 1.85 16.02
CA PRO A 306 20.63 1.83 14.72
C PRO A 306 21.80 2.83 14.60
N VAL A 307 21.69 4.01 15.21
CA VAL A 307 22.69 5.08 15.11
C VAL A 307 22.67 5.95 16.36
N ASP A 308 23.86 6.20 16.92
CA ASP A 308 24.06 7.23 17.95
C ASP A 308 24.60 8.53 17.35
N CYS A 309 25.51 8.42 16.37
CA CYS A 309 26.19 9.54 15.73
C CYS A 309 26.39 9.29 14.23
N PHE A 310 26.21 10.34 13.42
CA PHE A 310 26.42 10.31 11.98
C PHE A 310 27.11 11.60 11.49
N SER A 311 27.83 11.50 10.37
CA SER A 311 28.33 12.66 9.62
C SER A 311 27.39 13.02 8.48
N GLY A 312 27.48 14.24 7.95
CA GLY A 312 26.67 14.71 6.81
C GLY A 312 25.67 15.79 7.24
N ASP A 313 24.85 16.26 6.30
CA ASP A 313 24.03 17.47 6.51
C ASP A 313 22.56 17.19 6.91
N GLY A 314 22.15 15.91 6.96
CA GLY A 314 20.76 15.51 7.27
C GLY A 314 19.71 16.10 6.30
N PRO A 315 18.40 16.03 6.63
CA PRO A 315 17.80 15.17 7.65
C PRO A 315 17.80 13.69 7.23
N ILE A 316 17.78 12.78 8.21
CA ILE A 316 17.63 11.34 7.95
C ILE A 316 16.15 11.05 7.74
N THR A 317 15.80 10.46 6.60
CA THR A 317 14.43 10.03 6.31
C THR A 317 14.22 8.55 6.52
N SER A 318 15.23 7.73 6.23
CA SER A 318 15.13 6.29 6.39
C SER A 318 16.45 5.68 6.81
N ILE A 319 16.32 4.56 7.52
CA ILE A 319 17.40 3.77 8.08
C ILE A 319 17.30 2.38 7.48
N LYS A 320 18.33 1.98 6.73
CA LYS A 320 18.44 0.63 6.17
C LYS A 320 19.42 -0.19 6.99
N LEU A 321 18.90 -1.15 7.73
CA LEU A 321 19.70 -2.05 8.56
C LEU A 321 19.96 -3.35 7.81
N PHE A 322 21.22 -3.75 7.75
CA PHE A 322 21.70 -4.99 7.14
C PHE A 322 22.15 -5.96 8.21
N TYR A 323 21.74 -7.22 8.09
CA TYR A 323 22.17 -8.27 8.99
C TYR A 323 22.40 -9.59 8.24
N LYS A 324 23.36 -10.38 8.72
CA LYS A 324 23.58 -11.76 8.27
C LYS A 324 24.27 -12.58 9.36
N PRO A 325 24.14 -13.92 9.37
CA PRO A 325 24.93 -14.76 10.28
C PRO A 325 26.43 -14.57 10.01
N LYS A 326 27.24 -14.51 11.08
CA LYS A 326 28.68 -14.22 11.01
C LYS A 326 29.46 -15.27 10.23
N ASP A 327 29.16 -16.53 10.49
CA ASP A 327 29.86 -17.69 9.93
C ASP A 327 29.31 -18.11 8.55
N ASP A 328 28.34 -17.36 8.03
CA ASP A 328 27.68 -17.63 6.76
C ASP A 328 28.07 -16.60 5.71
N ASN A 329 28.36 -17.09 4.50
CA ASN A 329 28.68 -16.26 3.34
C ASN A 329 27.42 -15.86 2.54
N SER A 330 26.23 -16.06 3.13
CA SER A 330 24.95 -15.63 2.58
C SER A 330 24.88 -14.13 2.29
N ALA A 331 24.00 -13.78 1.35
CA ALA A 331 23.68 -12.40 1.03
C ALA A 331 23.08 -11.69 2.26
N TRP A 332 23.35 -10.39 2.39
CA TRP A 332 22.81 -9.58 3.48
C TRP A 332 21.28 -9.53 3.41
N SER A 333 20.63 -9.82 4.53
CA SER A 333 19.22 -9.45 4.72
C SER A 333 19.15 -7.96 5.07
N SER A 334 18.12 -7.26 4.61
CA SER A 334 17.95 -5.83 4.88
C SER A 334 16.53 -5.49 5.28
N ILE A 335 16.40 -4.52 6.19
CA ILE A 335 15.14 -3.95 6.61
C ILE A 335 15.25 -2.44 6.45
N VAL A 336 14.23 -1.82 5.87
CA VAL A 336 14.14 -0.36 5.78
C VAL A 336 13.09 0.08 6.78
N VAL A 337 13.49 0.98 7.65
CA VAL A 337 12.62 1.58 8.66
C VAL A 337 12.69 3.09 8.46
N ASP A 338 11.62 3.80 8.80
CA ASP A 338 11.66 5.26 8.92
C ASP A 338 12.61 5.67 10.07
N ASN A 339 12.65 6.97 10.40
CA ASN A 339 13.48 7.48 11.49
C ASN A 339 12.99 7.01 12.88
N SER A 340 13.16 5.72 13.18
CA SER A 340 12.85 5.06 14.45
C SER A 340 14.08 5.03 15.35
N GLU A 341 13.87 5.25 16.64
CA GLU A 341 14.94 5.20 17.65
C GLU A 341 15.50 3.78 17.84
N ASN A 342 14.63 2.76 17.78
CA ASN A 342 14.99 1.36 17.99
C ASN A 342 14.40 0.46 16.90
N ILE A 343 15.13 -0.60 16.54
CA ILE A 343 14.76 -1.57 15.50
C ILE A 343 14.79 -2.98 16.10
N THR A 344 13.70 -3.73 15.90
CA THR A 344 13.59 -5.13 16.33
C THR A 344 13.87 -6.08 15.16
N LEU A 345 14.95 -6.85 15.27
CA LEU A 345 15.22 -7.98 14.39
C LEU A 345 14.46 -9.19 14.93
N MET A 346 13.67 -9.84 14.07
CA MET A 346 12.86 -11.01 14.42
C MET A 346 13.22 -12.21 13.55
N ASN A 347 12.71 -13.39 13.90
CA ASN A 347 12.91 -14.65 13.15
C ASN A 347 14.39 -15.06 13.00
N LEU A 348 15.22 -14.73 14.00
CA LEU A 348 16.62 -15.12 14.03
C LEU A 348 16.81 -16.55 14.54
N ARG A 349 17.97 -17.14 14.25
CA ARG A 349 18.38 -18.44 14.79
C ARG A 349 18.89 -18.27 16.23
N PRO A 350 18.49 -19.13 17.18
CA PRO A 350 19.07 -19.14 18.53
C PRO A 350 20.57 -19.41 18.52
N VAL A 351 21.27 -18.93 19.54
CA VAL A 351 22.72 -19.14 19.77
C VAL A 351 23.54 -18.88 18.50
N THR A 352 23.20 -17.83 17.75
CA THR A 352 23.84 -17.51 16.47
C THR A 352 24.38 -16.09 16.52
N ALA A 353 25.65 -15.93 16.13
CA ALA A 353 26.26 -14.61 15.96
C ALA A 353 25.84 -13.99 14.62
N TYR A 354 25.36 -12.77 14.65
CA TYR A 354 24.97 -11.97 13.50
C TYR A 354 25.89 -10.75 13.38
N ILE A 355 26.33 -10.46 12.15
CA ILE A 355 26.97 -9.19 11.82
C ILE A 355 25.86 -8.23 11.38
N VAL A 356 25.83 -7.05 11.98
CA VAL A 356 24.81 -6.01 11.75
C VAL A 356 25.48 -4.70 11.40
N LYS A 357 24.99 -4.00 10.38
CA LYS A 357 25.41 -2.64 10.02
C LYS A 357 24.27 -1.82 9.47
N VAL A 358 24.42 -0.50 9.47
CA VAL A 358 23.36 0.44 9.12
C VAL A 358 23.81 1.34 7.98
N GLN A 359 22.85 1.77 7.17
CA GLN A 359 23.01 2.78 6.13
C GLN A 359 21.88 3.80 6.29
N LEU A 360 22.22 5.08 6.27
CA LEU A 360 21.26 6.17 6.43
C LEU A 360 20.96 6.77 5.06
N SER A 361 19.75 7.30 4.91
CA SER A 361 19.31 7.95 3.68
C SER A 361 18.66 9.29 3.98
N ARG A 362 18.92 10.27 3.11
CA ARG A 362 18.26 11.59 3.08
C ARG A 362 17.42 11.75 1.81
N PRO A 363 16.54 12.77 1.73
CA PRO A 363 15.72 13.00 0.54
C PRO A 363 16.55 13.23 -0.73
N GLY A 364 15.98 12.85 -1.88
CA GLY A 364 16.52 13.10 -3.20
C GLY A 364 17.46 12.00 -3.73
N ALA A 365 17.71 12.05 -5.04
CA ALA A 365 18.58 11.08 -5.72
C ALA A 365 20.01 11.15 -5.16
N GLY A 366 20.65 9.99 -4.99
CA GLY A 366 22.00 9.89 -4.38
C GLY A 366 22.05 10.25 -2.89
N GLY A 367 20.90 10.29 -2.20
CA GLY A 367 20.82 10.58 -0.77
C GLY A 367 21.20 9.41 0.15
N GLU A 368 21.48 8.24 -0.40
CA GLU A 368 21.96 7.07 0.34
C GLU A 368 23.43 7.27 0.74
N GLY A 369 23.70 7.32 2.04
CA GLY A 369 25.06 7.41 2.53
C GLY A 369 25.80 6.08 2.47
N SER A 370 27.07 6.10 2.87
CA SER A 370 27.87 4.89 3.01
C SER A 370 27.39 4.02 4.17
N LYS A 371 27.60 2.70 4.04
CA LYS A 371 27.33 1.76 5.13
C LYS A 371 28.28 2.04 6.29
N GLY A 372 27.72 2.09 7.50
CA GLY A 372 28.47 2.27 8.74
C GLY A 372 29.31 1.06 9.12
N PRO A 373 30.08 1.18 10.22
CA PRO A 373 30.85 0.07 10.77
C PRO A 373 29.95 -1.08 11.26
N GLU A 374 30.53 -2.29 11.28
CA GLU A 374 29.84 -3.54 11.61
C GLU A 374 29.87 -3.82 13.13
N ALA A 375 28.75 -4.31 13.66
CA ALA A 375 28.62 -4.83 15.02
C ALA A 375 28.34 -6.33 15.01
N ILE A 376 28.87 -7.08 15.98
CA ILE A 376 28.53 -8.49 16.18
C ILE A 376 27.53 -8.59 17.33
N MET A 377 26.41 -9.25 17.08
CA MET A 377 25.32 -9.43 18.03
C MET A 377 24.95 -10.92 18.11
N VAL A 378 24.77 -11.46 19.31
CA VAL A 378 24.53 -12.90 19.51
C VAL A 378 23.15 -13.08 20.12
N THR A 379 22.32 -13.92 19.49
CA THR A 379 21.02 -14.34 20.01
C THR A 379 21.19 -15.29 21.19
N GLU A 380 20.20 -15.31 22.09
CA GLU A 380 20.22 -16.18 23.27
C GLU A 380 19.84 -17.63 22.95
N CYS A 381 19.95 -18.50 23.96
CA CYS A 381 19.38 -19.85 23.91
C CYS A 381 17.85 -19.82 23.80
N LEU A 382 17.28 -20.92 23.29
CA LEU A 382 15.84 -21.10 23.15
C LEU A 382 15.15 -21.06 24.52
N GLU A 383 14.10 -20.24 24.64
CA GLU A 383 13.34 -20.14 25.89
C GLU A 383 12.44 -21.37 26.06
N PRO A 384 12.48 -22.08 27.21
CA PRO A 384 11.60 -23.21 27.43
C PRO A 384 10.14 -22.76 27.44
N THR A 385 9.30 -23.32 26.58
CA THR A 385 7.86 -23.00 26.53
C THR A 385 7.02 -23.89 27.46
N VAL A 386 7.66 -24.89 28.05
CA VAL A 386 7.02 -25.96 28.81
C VAL A 386 6.78 -25.54 30.25
N LYS A 387 5.57 -25.83 30.74
CA LYS A 387 5.19 -25.66 32.14
C LYS A 387 5.20 -27.01 32.88
N PRO A 388 6.01 -27.19 33.95
CA PRO A 388 5.95 -28.37 34.81
C PRO A 388 4.62 -28.47 35.56
N VAL A 389 4.18 -29.70 35.84
CA VAL A 389 2.97 -29.97 36.63
C VAL A 389 3.37 -30.71 37.90
N ILE A 390 3.16 -30.10 39.06
CA ILE A 390 3.42 -30.72 40.37
C ILE A 390 2.38 -31.83 40.58
N GLU A 391 2.84 -33.06 40.82
CA GLU A 391 1.98 -34.23 41.01
C GLU A 391 1.57 -34.42 42.47
N GLY A 392 2.46 -34.09 43.40
CA GLY A 392 2.18 -34.20 44.83
C GLY A 392 3.38 -33.88 45.71
N TRP A 393 3.15 -33.94 47.01
CA TRP A 393 4.17 -33.76 48.03
C TRP A 393 3.93 -34.64 49.26
N SER A 394 5.01 -34.96 49.98
CA SER A 394 4.98 -35.71 51.24
C SER A 394 6.04 -35.19 52.20
N ILE A 395 5.86 -35.46 53.50
CA ILE A 395 6.89 -35.19 54.52
C ILE A 395 7.58 -36.50 54.86
N GLU A 396 8.88 -36.55 54.67
CA GLU A 396 9.74 -37.68 55.03
C GLU A 396 10.36 -37.51 56.43
N GLU A 397 11.10 -38.52 56.87
CA GLU A 397 11.83 -38.50 58.14
C GLU A 397 12.74 -37.26 58.22
N LYS A 398 12.80 -36.61 59.40
CA LYS A 398 13.54 -35.36 59.66
C LYS A 398 12.94 -34.08 59.05
N ASN A 399 11.63 -34.07 58.79
CA ASN A 399 10.90 -32.87 58.37
C ASN A 399 11.36 -32.33 57.01
N THR A 400 11.69 -33.24 56.09
CA THR A 400 12.04 -32.91 54.71
C THR A 400 10.81 -33.06 53.81
N LEU A 401 10.43 -31.97 53.16
CA LEU A 401 9.39 -31.94 52.15
C LEU A 401 9.91 -32.57 50.85
N HIS A 402 9.33 -33.68 50.46
CA HIS A 402 9.54 -34.30 49.15
C HIS A 402 8.45 -33.83 48.19
N VAL A 403 8.86 -33.37 47.02
CA VAL A 403 7.98 -32.86 45.96
C VAL A 403 8.26 -33.63 44.68
N SER A 404 7.22 -34.08 43.98
CA SER A 404 7.32 -34.67 42.65
C SER A 404 6.53 -33.89 41.61
N TRP A 405 7.05 -33.83 40.38
CA TRP A 405 6.40 -33.18 39.24
C TRP A 405 6.59 -34.01 37.98
N LYS A 406 5.78 -33.71 36.96
CA LYS A 406 5.92 -34.29 35.62
C LYS A 406 6.04 -33.21 34.56
N LEU A 407 6.59 -33.63 33.42
CA LEU A 407 6.74 -32.80 32.24
C LEU A 407 5.80 -33.31 31.13
N PRO A 408 4.94 -32.45 30.53
CA PRO A 408 4.02 -32.85 29.43
C PRO A 408 4.67 -33.30 28.10
N SER A 409 5.05 -34.57 27.91
CA SER A 409 5.58 -35.29 26.70
C SER A 409 6.34 -34.58 25.55
N ASN A 410 5.92 -33.44 25.01
CA ASN A 410 6.47 -32.80 23.81
C ASN A 410 7.44 -31.64 24.15
N HIS A 411 8.58 -31.98 24.75
CA HIS A 411 9.52 -30.99 25.28
C HIS A 411 10.69 -30.74 24.34
N GLU A 412 11.01 -29.47 24.12
CA GLU A 412 12.29 -29.04 23.60
C GLU A 412 13.42 -29.36 24.61
N PRO A 413 14.69 -29.47 24.16
CA PRO A 413 15.79 -29.78 25.06
C PRO A 413 15.86 -28.75 26.20
N ALA A 414 15.84 -29.25 27.43
CA ALA A 414 16.00 -28.48 28.65
C ALA A 414 17.12 -29.12 29.50
N HIS A 415 17.85 -28.31 30.26
CA HIS A 415 18.96 -28.82 31.08
C HIS A 415 18.48 -29.33 32.44
N GLY A 416 17.41 -28.75 32.99
CA GLY A 416 16.80 -29.25 34.21
C GLY A 416 15.77 -28.30 34.80
N PHE A 417 15.66 -28.30 36.12
CA PHE A 417 14.61 -27.60 36.85
C PHE A 417 15.14 -26.62 37.88
N ILE A 418 14.38 -25.57 38.16
CA ILE A 418 14.56 -24.73 39.33
C ILE A 418 13.31 -24.86 40.20
N VAL A 419 13.51 -25.20 41.47
CA VAL A 419 12.43 -25.31 42.45
C VAL A 419 12.48 -24.09 43.35
N HIS A 420 11.42 -23.31 43.36
CA HIS A 420 11.23 -22.15 44.23
C HIS A 420 10.22 -22.46 45.33
N LEU A 421 10.56 -22.06 46.56
CA LEU A 421 9.64 -22.04 47.68
C LEU A 421 9.49 -20.61 48.18
N PHE A 422 8.25 -20.16 48.27
CA PHE A 422 7.86 -18.85 48.73
C PHE A 422 7.14 -18.93 50.08
N ASP A 423 7.32 -17.93 50.93
CA ASP A 423 6.51 -17.78 52.15
C ASP A 423 5.10 -17.22 51.82
N SER A 424 4.28 -17.04 52.86
CA SER A 424 2.95 -16.44 52.76
C SER A 424 2.94 -15.00 52.25
N ALA A 425 4.07 -14.29 52.31
CA ALA A 425 4.26 -12.96 51.75
C ALA A 425 4.89 -12.97 50.34
N ARG A 426 4.99 -14.14 49.69
CA ARG A 426 5.63 -14.37 48.38
C ARG A 426 7.12 -14.02 48.33
N ARG A 427 7.83 -14.10 49.44
CA ARG A 427 9.29 -13.95 49.48
C ARG A 427 9.93 -15.31 49.22
N LEU A 428 10.93 -15.35 48.35
CA LEU A 428 11.69 -16.57 48.08
C LEU A 428 12.45 -16.98 49.35
N VAL A 429 12.11 -18.15 49.89
CA VAL A 429 12.72 -18.72 51.10
C VAL A 429 13.73 -19.81 50.73
N PHE A 430 13.51 -20.50 49.62
CA PHE A 430 14.38 -21.58 49.16
C PHE A 430 14.41 -21.65 47.63
N GLU A 431 15.60 -21.86 47.09
CA GLU A 431 15.85 -22.11 45.67
C GLU A 431 16.74 -23.33 45.52
N LYS A 432 16.39 -24.23 44.60
CA LYS A 432 17.22 -25.40 44.28
C LYS A 432 17.28 -25.64 42.78
N ASN A 433 18.50 -25.67 42.27
CA ASN A 433 18.81 -25.94 40.87
C ASN A 433 19.09 -27.43 40.67
N ILE A 434 18.36 -28.04 39.75
CA ILE A 434 18.45 -29.45 39.38
C ILE A 434 19.05 -29.48 37.98
N THR A 435 20.23 -30.09 37.83
CA THR A 435 21.03 -30.06 36.59
C THR A 435 20.74 -31.20 35.62
N SER A 436 19.70 -31.98 35.88
CA SER A 436 19.29 -33.08 35.02
C SER A 436 17.78 -33.07 34.81
N ILE A 437 17.36 -33.10 33.54
CA ILE A 437 15.95 -33.19 33.14
C ILE A 437 15.29 -34.52 33.55
N SER A 438 16.09 -35.56 33.83
CA SER A 438 15.58 -36.86 34.29
C SER A 438 15.17 -36.86 35.77
N VAL A 439 15.55 -35.84 36.53
CA VAL A 439 15.23 -35.74 37.97
C VAL A 439 13.93 -34.96 38.14
N LEU A 440 12.86 -35.70 38.44
CA LEU A 440 11.48 -35.20 38.54
C LEU A 440 10.99 -35.03 39.99
N SER A 441 11.93 -34.98 40.94
CA SER A 441 11.62 -34.76 42.35
C SER A 441 12.71 -33.99 43.09
N ALA A 442 12.34 -33.39 44.22
CA ALA A 442 13.26 -32.70 45.12
C ALA A 442 12.88 -32.86 46.58
N HIS A 443 13.91 -32.94 47.43
CA HIS A 443 13.78 -32.85 48.89
C HIS A 443 14.20 -31.44 49.35
N ILE A 444 13.39 -30.86 50.24
CA ILE A 444 13.54 -29.52 50.81
C ILE A 444 13.48 -29.65 52.34
N GLY A 445 14.52 -29.21 53.05
CA GLY A 445 14.61 -29.27 54.51
C GLY A 445 14.42 -27.91 55.18
N GLY A 446 14.37 -27.90 56.52
CA GLY A 446 14.42 -26.67 57.32
C GLY A 446 13.12 -25.85 57.34
N LEU A 447 11.97 -26.51 57.14
CA LEU A 447 10.68 -25.84 57.07
C LEU A 447 10.05 -25.67 58.46
N GLU A 448 9.53 -24.47 58.73
CA GLU A 448 8.77 -24.18 59.94
C GLU A 448 7.38 -24.82 59.90
N PHE A 449 6.95 -25.38 61.04
CA PHE A 449 5.63 -25.97 61.21
C PHE A 449 4.53 -24.90 61.27
N ASN A 450 3.31 -25.29 60.88
CA ASN A 450 2.09 -24.48 60.83
C ASN A 450 2.21 -23.21 59.98
N LYS A 451 3.10 -23.25 58.98
CA LYS A 451 3.32 -22.17 58.02
C LYS A 451 2.93 -22.63 56.62
N GLU A 452 2.30 -21.73 55.87
CA GLU A 452 1.95 -21.94 54.47
C GLU A 452 3.11 -21.51 53.57
N TYR A 453 3.45 -22.37 52.62
CA TYR A 453 4.45 -22.11 51.58
C TYR A 453 3.81 -22.24 50.20
N GLY A 454 4.23 -21.39 49.28
CA GLY A 454 3.93 -21.50 47.85
C GLY A 454 5.10 -22.17 47.13
N LEU A 455 4.84 -23.24 46.40
CA LEU A 455 5.83 -24.00 45.66
C LEU A 455 5.64 -23.78 44.16
N GLU A 456 6.73 -23.47 43.47
CA GLU A 456 6.77 -23.34 42.01
C GLU A 456 7.97 -24.11 41.44
N VAL A 457 7.78 -24.76 40.29
CA VAL A 457 8.84 -25.47 39.56
C VAL A 457 8.93 -24.88 38.16
N LEU A 458 10.13 -24.47 37.76
CA LEU A 458 10.45 -23.92 36.45
C LEU A 458 11.39 -24.86 35.69
N VAL A 459 11.24 -24.91 34.38
CA VAL A 459 12.25 -25.54 33.49
C VAL A 459 13.27 -24.48 33.11
N TYR A 460 14.54 -24.84 32.98
CA TYR A 460 15.53 -23.95 32.39
C TYR A 460 16.30 -24.62 31.25
N HIS A 461 16.69 -23.79 30.29
CA HIS A 461 17.58 -24.17 29.19
C HIS A 461 18.63 -23.07 29.01
N CYS A 462 19.91 -23.42 29.15
CA CYS A 462 21.00 -22.47 29.33
C CYS A 462 20.73 -21.48 30.48
N THR A 463 20.57 -20.19 30.15
CA THR A 463 20.26 -19.05 31.02
C THR A 463 18.77 -18.67 31.00
N SER A 464 17.98 -19.28 30.11
CA SER A 464 16.56 -18.96 29.91
C SER A 464 15.67 -19.79 30.83
N LEU A 465 14.69 -19.14 31.46
CA LEU A 465 13.68 -19.77 32.33
C LEU A 465 12.35 -19.90 31.59
N GLY A 466 11.72 -21.06 31.71
CA GLY A 466 10.38 -21.30 31.21
C GLY A 466 9.29 -20.80 32.16
N PRO A 467 8.01 -20.93 31.77
CA PRO A 467 6.89 -20.56 32.62
C PRO A 467 6.87 -21.39 33.92
N PRO A 468 6.59 -20.77 35.09
CA PRO A 468 6.47 -21.50 36.34
C PRO A 468 5.24 -22.41 36.34
N SER A 469 5.32 -23.52 37.08
CA SER A 469 4.19 -24.39 37.37
C SER A 469 3.04 -23.60 38.02
N ASP A 470 1.84 -24.18 38.05
CA ASP A 470 0.78 -23.59 38.87
C ASP A 470 1.23 -23.57 40.34
N PRO A 471 1.03 -22.44 41.05
CA PRO A 471 1.52 -22.29 42.41
C PRO A 471 0.83 -23.31 43.31
N TYR A 472 1.62 -24.17 43.94
CA TYR A 472 1.12 -25.25 44.77
C TYR A 472 1.29 -24.89 46.25
N LYS A 473 0.19 -24.89 47.02
CA LYS A 473 0.22 -24.53 48.44
C LYS A 473 0.56 -25.75 49.30
N VAL A 474 1.53 -25.58 50.20
CA VAL A 474 1.98 -26.61 51.14
C VAL A 474 1.87 -26.06 52.55
N MET A 475 1.23 -26.80 53.45
CA MET A 475 1.15 -26.48 54.88
C MET A 475 1.62 -27.69 55.68
N ILE A 476 2.61 -27.50 56.55
CA ILE A 476 3.28 -28.58 57.27
C ILE A 476 2.83 -28.55 58.73
N ASN A 477 2.16 -29.60 59.20
CA ASN A 477 1.73 -29.74 60.60
C ASN A 477 2.77 -30.56 61.40
N SER A 478 3.06 -30.16 62.64
CA SER A 478 4.06 -30.79 63.52
C SER A 478 3.64 -32.14 64.12
N LYS A 479 2.36 -32.51 64.07
CA LYS A 479 1.81 -33.72 64.73
C LYS A 479 1.29 -34.83 63.81
N GLY A 480 1.57 -34.76 62.50
CA GLY A 480 0.97 -35.67 61.52
C GLY A 480 -0.37 -35.16 60.98
N PRO A 481 -1.13 -36.00 60.26
CA PRO A 481 -2.45 -35.61 59.74
C PRO A 481 -3.40 -35.13 60.85
N SER A 482 -4.30 -34.18 60.54
CA SER A 482 -5.38 -33.82 61.46
C SER A 482 -6.33 -35.00 61.68
N SER A 483 -7.16 -34.94 62.73
CA SER A 483 -8.13 -36.01 62.99
C SER A 483 -9.09 -36.21 61.80
N PRO A 484 -9.39 -37.46 61.40
CA PRO A 484 -10.44 -37.76 60.43
C PRO A 484 -11.79 -37.19 60.87
N ARG A 485 -12.57 -36.67 59.92
CA ARG A 485 -13.81 -35.94 60.20
C ARG A 485 -15.01 -36.88 60.15
N SER A 486 -16.08 -36.56 60.87
CA SER A 486 -17.38 -37.24 60.77
C SER A 486 -17.32 -38.78 60.92
N LEU A 487 -16.62 -39.29 61.94
CA LEU A 487 -16.67 -40.73 62.25
C LEU A 487 -18.09 -41.14 62.65
N LEU A 488 -18.59 -42.22 62.07
CA LEU A 488 -19.88 -42.85 62.33
C LEU A 488 -19.68 -44.35 62.56
N ALA A 489 -20.51 -44.94 63.43
CA ALA A 489 -20.48 -46.36 63.76
C ALA A 489 -21.89 -46.94 63.73
N GLU A 490 -22.11 -47.93 62.87
CA GLU A 490 -23.40 -48.58 62.63
C GLU A 490 -23.30 -50.08 62.91
N SER A 491 -24.20 -50.63 63.72
CA SER A 491 -24.26 -52.08 63.98
C SER A 491 -24.72 -52.83 62.73
N VAL A 492 -23.96 -53.84 62.30
CA VAL A 492 -24.28 -54.65 61.10
C VAL A 492 -24.86 -56.01 61.49
N SER A 493 -24.31 -56.65 62.52
CA SER A 493 -24.77 -57.93 63.05
C SER A 493 -24.58 -58.00 64.56
N ASP A 494 -24.86 -59.18 65.13
CA ASP A 494 -24.50 -59.55 66.49
C ASP A 494 -22.98 -59.52 66.75
N THR A 495 -22.18 -59.64 65.69
CA THR A 495 -20.73 -59.81 65.76
C THR A 495 -19.94 -58.75 64.98
N ALA A 496 -20.60 -57.76 64.37
CA ALA A 496 -19.94 -56.79 63.49
C ALA A 496 -20.51 -55.36 63.56
N VAL A 497 -19.62 -54.37 63.43
CA VAL A 497 -19.93 -52.93 63.35
C VAL A 497 -19.22 -52.32 62.14
N ARG A 498 -19.94 -51.52 61.35
CA ARG A 498 -19.40 -50.74 60.23
C ARG A 498 -19.02 -49.35 60.71
N LEU A 499 -17.80 -48.94 60.42
CA LEU A 499 -17.30 -47.58 60.62
C LEU A 499 -17.19 -46.85 59.29
N SER A 500 -17.56 -45.57 59.27
CA SER A 500 -17.38 -44.66 58.14
C SER A 500 -16.90 -43.29 58.61
N TRP A 501 -16.00 -42.65 57.87
CA TRP A 501 -15.46 -41.33 58.19
C TRP A 501 -15.18 -40.52 56.92
N GLN A 502 -14.78 -39.26 57.08
CA GLN A 502 -14.27 -38.39 56.03
C GLN A 502 -12.77 -38.15 56.22
N VAL A 503 -12.08 -37.89 55.10
CA VAL A 503 -10.65 -37.58 55.12
C VAL A 503 -10.36 -36.34 55.99
N PRO A 504 -9.21 -36.32 56.72
CA PRO A 504 -8.69 -35.15 57.43
C PRO A 504 -8.76 -33.86 56.61
N GLU A 505 -9.02 -32.73 57.29
CA GLU A 505 -8.91 -31.40 56.66
C GLU A 505 -7.47 -31.07 56.25
N TYR A 506 -6.51 -31.48 57.09
CA TYR A 506 -5.08 -31.33 56.83
C TYR A 506 -4.43 -32.73 56.80
N PRO A 507 -4.33 -33.38 55.64
CA PRO A 507 -3.80 -34.74 55.53
C PRO A 507 -2.27 -34.81 55.74
N ASN A 508 -1.60 -33.65 55.86
CA ASN A 508 -0.17 -33.52 56.12
C ASN A 508 0.68 -34.35 55.14
N GLY A 509 0.35 -34.23 53.85
CA GLY A 509 0.82 -35.07 52.74
C GLY A 509 -0.25 -36.04 52.27
N GLY A 510 0.17 -37.17 51.66
CA GLY A 510 -0.71 -38.29 51.33
C GLY A 510 -0.95 -39.23 52.51
N ILE A 511 -2.20 -39.65 52.70
CA ILE A 511 -2.58 -40.63 53.74
C ILE A 511 -2.23 -42.03 53.23
N THR A 512 -1.47 -42.79 54.02
CA THR A 512 -1.06 -44.16 53.67
C THR A 512 -2.06 -45.20 54.15
N LYS A 513 -2.63 -44.99 55.35
CA LYS A 513 -3.65 -45.85 55.97
C LYS A 513 -4.40 -45.11 57.08
N TYR A 514 -5.48 -45.68 57.58
CA TYR A 514 -6.13 -45.28 58.83
C TYR A 514 -5.94 -46.35 59.89
N ILE A 515 -5.88 -45.93 61.14
CA ILE A 515 -5.76 -46.80 62.31
C ILE A 515 -7.05 -46.61 63.11
N VAL A 516 -7.84 -47.68 63.22
CA VAL A 516 -9.06 -47.76 64.02
C VAL A 516 -8.70 -48.34 65.38
N GLU A 517 -8.99 -47.63 66.46
CA GLU A 517 -8.93 -48.19 67.81
C GLU A 517 -10.35 -48.58 68.27
N LEU A 518 -10.49 -49.75 68.87
CA LEU A 518 -11.72 -50.27 69.43
C LEU A 518 -11.54 -50.73 70.89
N GLN A 519 -12.52 -50.43 71.74
CA GLN A 519 -12.52 -50.82 73.15
C GLN A 519 -13.93 -51.17 73.62
N GLN A 520 -14.09 -52.23 74.40
CA GLN A 520 -15.38 -52.58 75.00
C GLN A 520 -15.74 -51.61 76.13
N VAL A 521 -16.94 -51.04 76.08
CA VAL A 521 -17.44 -50.08 77.08
C VAL A 521 -17.69 -50.82 78.40
N GLY A 522 -16.92 -50.48 79.44
CA GLY A 522 -16.98 -51.12 80.76
C GLY A 522 -16.10 -52.37 80.91
N GLY A 523 -15.35 -52.75 79.87
CA GLY A 523 -14.34 -53.81 79.97
C GLY A 523 -13.03 -53.31 80.59
N THR A 524 -12.29 -54.20 81.25
CA THR A 524 -10.92 -53.94 81.76
C THR A 524 -9.82 -54.28 80.76
N SER A 525 -10.17 -54.65 79.52
CA SER A 525 -9.22 -55.01 78.47
C SER A 525 -8.51 -53.79 77.88
N GLU A 526 -7.26 -54.00 77.48
CA GLU A 526 -6.50 -53.00 76.70
C GLU A 526 -7.17 -52.74 75.34
N PRO A 527 -7.12 -51.49 74.84
CA PRO A 527 -7.69 -51.13 73.55
C PRO A 527 -6.95 -51.86 72.41
N GLN A 528 -7.72 -52.33 71.42
CA GLN A 528 -7.17 -52.99 70.22
C GLN A 528 -7.17 -52.02 69.04
N TRP A 529 -6.22 -52.19 68.11
CA TRP A 529 -6.14 -51.37 66.89
C TRP A 529 -6.08 -52.21 65.62
N ILE A 530 -6.75 -51.72 64.58
CA ILE A 530 -6.86 -52.34 63.26
C ILE A 530 -6.53 -51.29 62.20
N ASP A 531 -5.65 -51.64 61.28
CA ASP A 531 -5.27 -50.78 60.16
C ASP A 531 -6.21 -51.00 58.95
N THR A 532 -6.40 -49.95 58.16
CA THR A 532 -6.95 -50.08 56.80
C THR A 532 -5.88 -50.50 55.81
N ASP A 533 -6.29 -51.06 54.68
CA ASP A 533 -5.37 -51.58 53.67
C ASP A 533 -4.83 -50.45 52.77
N SER A 534 -5.55 -49.32 52.72
CA SER A 534 -5.17 -48.12 52.00
C SER A 534 -5.69 -46.84 52.68
N GLY A 535 -4.99 -45.72 52.47
CA GLY A 535 -5.42 -44.38 52.90
C GLY A 535 -6.55 -43.77 52.06
N ALA A 536 -6.97 -44.45 50.99
CA ALA A 536 -8.19 -44.13 50.24
C ALA A 536 -9.45 -44.72 50.91
N GLU A 537 -9.30 -45.70 51.81
CA GLU A 537 -10.43 -46.35 52.48
C GLU A 537 -10.97 -45.47 53.59
N THR A 538 -12.19 -44.96 53.41
CA THR A 538 -12.90 -44.17 54.42
C THR A 538 -14.00 -44.95 55.13
N THR A 539 -14.00 -46.28 54.96
CA THR A 539 -14.93 -47.21 55.61
C THR A 539 -14.20 -48.49 56.03
N LYS A 540 -14.57 -49.07 57.17
CA LYS A 540 -14.03 -50.37 57.63
C LYS A 540 -15.10 -51.12 58.43
N ILE A 541 -15.26 -52.41 58.16
CA ILE A 541 -16.16 -53.28 58.93
C ILE A 541 -15.31 -54.05 59.94
N ILE A 542 -15.64 -53.90 61.22
CA ILE A 542 -14.99 -54.60 62.33
C ILE A 542 -15.84 -55.82 62.66
N VAL A 543 -15.25 -57.02 62.58
CA VAL A 543 -15.90 -58.32 62.81
C VAL A 543 -15.30 -59.00 64.04
N GLY A 544 -16.01 -60.00 64.59
CA GLY A 544 -15.53 -60.77 65.76
C GLY A 544 -15.81 -60.09 67.11
N LEU A 545 -16.83 -59.24 67.16
CA LEU A 545 -17.28 -58.56 68.38
C LEU A 545 -18.27 -59.44 69.15
N ASN A 546 -18.39 -59.23 70.46
CA ASN A 546 -19.36 -59.97 71.29
C ASN A 546 -20.77 -59.43 71.06
N ALA A 547 -21.77 -60.31 71.05
CA ALA A 547 -23.17 -59.94 70.92
C ALA A 547 -23.66 -59.02 72.05
N SER A 548 -24.61 -58.14 71.73
CA SER A 548 -25.28 -57.23 72.68
C SER A 548 -24.33 -56.39 73.55
N THR A 549 -23.14 -56.10 73.05
CA THR A 549 -22.05 -55.45 73.76
C THR A 549 -21.76 -54.08 73.15
N SER A 550 -21.58 -53.06 74.00
CA SER A 550 -21.22 -51.71 73.56
C SER A 550 -19.71 -51.58 73.39
N TYR A 551 -19.29 -51.09 72.23
CA TYR A 551 -17.90 -50.77 71.90
C TYR A 551 -17.75 -49.28 71.62
N GLN A 552 -16.58 -48.74 71.94
CA GLN A 552 -16.14 -47.38 71.66
C GLN A 552 -15.04 -47.44 70.59
N PHE A 553 -15.16 -46.58 69.58
CA PHE A 553 -14.27 -46.52 68.43
C PHE A 553 -13.72 -45.11 68.26
N ARG A 554 -12.44 -45.00 67.88
CA ARG A 554 -11.83 -43.77 67.36
C ARG A 554 -10.90 -44.11 66.20
N VAL A 555 -10.75 -43.19 65.26
CA VAL A 555 -9.95 -43.39 64.04
C VAL A 555 -8.93 -42.26 63.93
N ARG A 556 -7.69 -42.59 63.55
CA ARG A 556 -6.68 -41.60 63.15
C ARG A 556 -6.16 -41.90 61.75
N ALA A 557 -5.81 -40.87 61.00
CA ALA A 557 -5.10 -41.03 59.75
C ALA A 557 -3.60 -41.21 60.01
N ASN A 558 -2.95 -41.99 59.17
CA ASN A 558 -1.50 -42.17 59.18
C ASN A 558 -0.94 -41.75 57.83
N SER A 559 0.01 -40.81 57.81
CA SER A 559 0.84 -40.54 56.64
C SER A 559 2.17 -41.28 56.81
N HIS A 560 3.31 -40.57 56.89
CA HIS A 560 4.58 -41.11 57.40
C HIS A 560 4.66 -41.09 58.93
N VAL A 561 3.85 -40.24 59.58
CA VAL A 561 3.66 -40.20 61.03
C VAL A 561 2.17 -40.34 61.37
N PRO A 562 1.82 -40.94 62.53
CA PRO A 562 0.42 -41.06 62.94
C PRO A 562 -0.15 -39.70 63.34
N GLY A 563 -1.35 -39.40 62.87
CA GLY A 563 -2.08 -38.17 63.15
C GLY A 563 -2.89 -38.20 64.43
N GLU A 564 -3.69 -37.15 64.64
CA GLU A 564 -4.56 -37.03 65.80
C GLU A 564 -5.77 -37.98 65.72
N TRP A 565 -6.24 -38.46 66.87
CA TRP A 565 -7.42 -39.31 66.98
C TRP A 565 -8.71 -38.50 66.76
N SER A 566 -9.68 -39.09 66.06
CA SER A 566 -11.04 -38.57 65.98
C SER A 566 -11.73 -38.56 67.34
N GLN A 567 -12.85 -37.84 67.41
CA GLN A 567 -13.81 -38.01 68.50
C GLN A 567 -14.27 -39.47 68.56
N THR A 568 -14.49 -39.98 69.78
CA THR A 568 -14.88 -41.37 69.98
C THR A 568 -16.38 -41.55 69.74
N VAL A 569 -16.76 -42.59 69.01
CA VAL A 569 -18.16 -42.97 68.73
C VAL A 569 -18.45 -44.31 69.37
N LYS A 570 -19.66 -44.49 69.91
CA LYS A 570 -20.08 -45.76 70.53
C LYS A 570 -21.12 -46.45 69.66
N ALA A 571 -21.00 -47.76 69.50
CA ALA A 571 -22.02 -48.60 68.89
C ALA A 571 -22.22 -49.87 69.71
N LYS A 572 -23.46 -50.38 69.77
CA LYS A 572 -23.80 -51.64 70.44
C LYS A 572 -24.05 -52.69 69.37
N THR A 573 -23.40 -53.85 69.45
CA THR A 573 -23.69 -54.99 68.59
C THR A 573 -25.11 -55.51 68.86
N LEU A 574 -25.73 -56.16 67.88
CA LEU A 574 -27.06 -56.77 68.04
C LEU A 574 -26.97 -57.98 69.00
N GLY A 575 -28.07 -58.39 69.65
CA GLY A 575 -28.07 -59.53 70.59
C GLY A 575 -28.67 -60.79 69.98
N ASP A 576 -28.36 -61.97 70.57
CA ASP A 576 -28.80 -63.32 70.14
C ASP A 576 -30.30 -63.60 70.37
N GLY A 577 -31.13 -62.56 70.39
CA GLY A 577 -32.54 -62.61 70.78
C GLY A 577 -33.38 -61.57 70.05
N ALA A 578 -33.25 -61.52 68.72
CA ALA A 578 -34.33 -61.09 67.83
C ALA A 578 -34.12 -61.80 66.49
N LEU A 579 -35.11 -62.64 66.16
CA LEU A 579 -35.23 -63.37 64.90
C LEU A 579 -34.88 -62.47 63.70
N SER A 580 -34.20 -63.10 62.75
CA SER A 580 -34.26 -62.78 61.33
C SER A 580 -35.60 -62.12 60.97
N VAL A 581 -35.56 -60.88 60.52
CA VAL A 581 -36.58 -60.38 59.61
C VAL A 581 -36.10 -60.78 58.21
N PRO A 582 -36.63 -61.85 57.60
CA PRO A 582 -36.54 -61.97 56.15
C PRO A 582 -37.30 -60.78 55.54
N PRO A 583 -36.85 -60.20 54.42
CA PRO A 583 -37.69 -59.27 53.68
C PRO A 583 -38.98 -60.00 53.30
N SER A 584 -40.11 -59.44 53.76
CA SER A 584 -41.45 -59.92 53.50
C SER A 584 -41.70 -60.02 52.00
N LEU A 585 -41.93 -61.25 51.51
CA LEU A 585 -42.60 -61.50 50.24
C LEU A 585 -44.09 -61.19 50.45
N GLY A 586 -44.46 -59.92 50.31
CA GLY A 586 -45.85 -59.51 50.14
C GLY A 586 -46.26 -59.78 48.70
N SER A 587 -47.06 -60.81 48.49
CA SER A 587 -47.82 -61.00 47.26
C SER A 587 -48.84 -59.86 47.12
N GLN A 588 -48.58 -58.90 46.24
CA GLN A 588 -49.65 -58.08 45.67
C GLN A 588 -50.38 -58.88 44.60
N SER A 589 -51.70 -58.83 44.70
CA SER A 589 -52.71 -59.29 43.78
C SER A 589 -52.33 -59.14 42.30
N THR A 590 -52.55 -60.22 41.54
CA THR A 590 -52.81 -60.16 40.11
C THR A 590 -54.05 -59.30 39.86
N GLU A 591 -53.86 -58.10 39.31
CA GLU A 591 -54.84 -57.47 38.42
C GLU A 591 -54.10 -56.68 37.33
N GLN A 592 -54.44 -57.07 36.10
CA GLN A 592 -54.31 -56.40 34.83
C GLN A 592 -53.46 -55.12 34.72
N ALA A 593 -52.54 -55.19 33.75
CA ALA A 593 -51.90 -54.08 33.05
C ALA A 593 -52.86 -52.92 32.75
N GLY A 594 -52.80 -51.87 33.57
CA GLY A 594 -53.19 -50.51 33.25
C GLY A 594 -51.91 -49.70 33.01
N ILE A 595 -51.66 -49.34 31.76
CA ILE A 595 -50.53 -48.50 31.35
C ILE A 595 -50.69 -47.13 32.03
N ASP A 596 -49.75 -46.79 32.91
CA ASP A 596 -49.74 -45.53 33.62
C ASP A 596 -49.43 -44.38 32.64
N GLN A 597 -50.49 -43.63 32.30
CA GLN A 597 -50.55 -42.54 31.34
C GLN A 597 -49.58 -41.39 31.66
N GLN A 598 -48.97 -41.38 32.86
CA GLN A 598 -48.08 -40.30 33.31
C GLN A 598 -46.62 -40.48 32.88
N LEU A 599 -46.11 -41.71 32.75
CA LEU A 599 -44.76 -41.97 32.23
C LEU A 599 -44.71 -41.80 30.71
N LEU A 600 -45.79 -42.18 30.01
CA LEU A 600 -45.93 -41.95 28.57
C LEU A 600 -46.03 -40.45 28.25
N LEU A 601 -46.73 -39.65 29.05
CA LEU A 601 -46.80 -38.18 28.90
C LEU A 601 -45.44 -37.50 29.15
N ALA A 602 -44.63 -38.01 30.09
CA ALA A 602 -43.29 -37.46 30.37
C ALA A 602 -42.26 -37.82 29.29
N ILE A 603 -42.31 -39.04 28.75
CA ILE A 603 -41.42 -39.48 27.67
C ILE A 603 -41.86 -38.85 26.34
N VAL A 604 -43.16 -38.79 26.04
CA VAL A 604 -43.68 -38.10 24.84
C VAL A 604 -43.47 -36.59 24.96
N GLY A 605 -43.57 -35.99 26.15
CA GLY A 605 -43.30 -34.57 26.36
C GLY A 605 -41.83 -34.20 26.12
N SER A 606 -40.89 -34.98 26.66
CA SER A 606 -39.44 -34.73 26.46
C SER A 606 -39.01 -35.00 25.01
N VAL A 607 -39.49 -36.08 24.40
CA VAL A 607 -39.22 -36.38 22.98
C VAL A 607 -39.87 -35.35 22.06
N SER A 608 -41.09 -34.88 22.35
CA SER A 608 -41.75 -33.83 21.55
C SER A 608 -41.07 -32.48 21.66
N VAL A 609 -40.55 -32.11 22.84
CA VAL A 609 -39.79 -30.87 23.03
C VAL A 609 -38.45 -30.94 22.33
N THR A 610 -37.74 -32.06 22.38
CA THR A 610 -36.50 -32.25 21.61
C THR A 610 -36.76 -32.27 20.09
N CYS A 611 -37.85 -32.89 19.64
CA CYS A 611 -38.19 -32.93 18.23
C CYS A 611 -38.66 -31.56 17.71
N LEU A 612 -39.44 -30.80 18.49
CA LEU A 612 -39.84 -29.42 18.16
C LEU A 612 -38.65 -28.47 18.19
N THR A 613 -37.71 -28.60 19.12
CA THR A 613 -36.50 -27.76 19.14
C THR A 613 -35.58 -28.07 17.95
N ILE A 614 -35.45 -29.34 17.55
CA ILE A 614 -34.73 -29.72 16.33
C ILE A 614 -35.48 -29.22 15.08
N LEU A 615 -36.81 -29.30 15.04
CA LEU A 615 -37.61 -28.83 13.90
C LEU A 615 -37.61 -27.30 13.79
N PHE A 616 -37.61 -26.56 14.91
CA PHE A 616 -37.40 -25.11 14.94
C PHE A 616 -35.97 -24.74 14.58
N ALA A 617 -34.96 -25.52 14.97
CA ALA A 617 -33.58 -25.31 14.55
C ALA A 617 -33.40 -25.57 13.04
N LEU A 618 -34.06 -26.60 12.49
CA LEU A 618 -34.07 -26.89 11.06
C LEU A 618 -34.89 -25.85 10.26
N LEU A 619 -36.00 -25.36 10.80
CA LEU A 619 -36.75 -24.23 10.22
C LEU A 619 -35.96 -22.92 10.30
N ALA A 620 -35.23 -22.69 11.38
CA ALA A 620 -34.32 -21.55 11.50
C ALA A 620 -33.16 -21.68 10.49
N LEU A 621 -32.56 -22.85 10.33
CA LEU A 621 -31.56 -23.11 9.30
C LEU A 621 -32.13 -23.00 7.88
N PHE A 622 -33.38 -23.40 7.66
CA PHE A 622 -34.08 -23.24 6.39
C PHE A 622 -34.43 -21.77 6.11
N LEU A 623 -34.83 -20.99 7.13
CA LEU A 623 -35.05 -19.55 7.04
C LEU A 623 -33.74 -18.79 6.87
N ILE A 624 -32.65 -19.21 7.51
CA ILE A 624 -31.29 -18.71 7.27
C ILE A 624 -30.88 -19.04 5.83
N LYS A 625 -31.12 -20.26 5.33
CA LYS A 625 -30.83 -20.66 3.95
C LYS A 625 -31.71 -19.93 2.92
N LYS A 626 -32.97 -19.63 3.25
CA LYS A 626 -33.91 -18.87 2.41
C LYS A 626 -33.60 -17.36 2.42
N ASN A 627 -33.18 -16.80 3.55
CA ASN A 627 -32.69 -15.42 3.63
C ASN A 627 -31.28 -15.24 3.04
N PHE A 628 -30.45 -16.29 2.97
CA PHE A 628 -29.16 -16.25 2.29
C PHE A 628 -29.28 -16.27 0.76
N PHE A 629 -30.43 -16.65 0.20
CA PHE A 629 -30.67 -16.62 -1.25
C PHE A 629 -31.17 -15.28 -1.82
N HIS A 630 -31.28 -14.24 -0.98
CA HIS A 630 -31.43 -12.85 -1.45
C HIS A 630 -30.15 -12.01 -1.29
N ARG A 631 -28.99 -12.66 -1.19
CA ARG A 631 -27.71 -11.93 -1.22
C ARG A 631 -27.50 -11.35 -2.63
N ARG A 632 -27.93 -10.10 -2.81
CA ARG A 632 -27.64 -9.26 -3.97
C ARG A 632 -26.14 -9.33 -4.27
N ARG A 633 -25.78 -9.98 -5.38
CA ARG A 633 -24.42 -9.92 -5.93
C ARG A 633 -24.40 -8.85 -7.01
N THR A 634 -24.02 -7.64 -6.64
CA THR A 634 -23.58 -6.62 -7.58
C THR A 634 -22.15 -6.94 -7.99
N PHE A 635 -21.93 -7.29 -9.26
CA PHE A 635 -20.60 -7.38 -9.83
C PHE A 635 -20.26 -6.03 -10.47
N THR A 636 -19.27 -5.34 -9.94
CA THR A 636 -18.65 -4.19 -10.60
C THR A 636 -17.45 -4.68 -11.39
N TYR A 637 -17.50 -4.51 -12.71
CA TYR A 637 -16.37 -4.75 -13.59
C TYR A 637 -15.74 -3.40 -13.94
N GLN A 638 -14.46 -3.20 -13.60
CA GLN A 638 -13.71 -2.04 -14.05
C GLN A 638 -13.03 -2.35 -15.39
N SER A 639 -13.54 -1.77 -16.47
CA SER A 639 -12.80 -1.63 -17.73
C SER A 639 -11.96 -0.35 -17.66
N GLY A 640 -10.70 -0.39 -18.09
CA GLY A 640 -9.69 0.67 -17.95
C GLY A 640 -9.93 1.95 -18.77
N SER A 641 -11.18 2.41 -18.92
CA SER A 641 -11.57 3.55 -19.78
C SER A 641 -12.25 4.72 -19.05
N GLY A 642 -12.25 4.77 -17.72
CA GLY A 642 -12.65 5.99 -16.99
C GLY A 642 -14.16 6.28 -16.84
N GLU A 643 -15.06 5.36 -17.19
CA GLU A 643 -16.50 5.46 -16.92
C GLU A 643 -17.03 4.22 -16.17
N GLU A 644 -17.98 4.39 -15.23
CA GLU A 644 -18.64 3.29 -14.51
C GLU A 644 -19.97 2.89 -15.17
N THR A 645 -20.06 1.64 -15.64
CA THR A 645 -21.31 1.00 -16.08
C THR A 645 -21.80 0.00 -15.05
N ILE A 646 -23.03 0.17 -14.54
CA ILE A 646 -23.63 -0.76 -13.57
C ILE A 646 -24.64 -1.64 -14.32
N LEU A 647 -24.40 -2.96 -14.26
CA LEU A 647 -25.30 -4.00 -14.75
C LEU A 647 -26.10 -4.55 -13.56
N GLN A 648 -27.43 -4.45 -13.63
CA GLN A 648 -28.29 -4.95 -12.57
C GLN A 648 -29.27 -5.98 -13.14
N PHE A 649 -29.30 -7.15 -12.50
CA PHE A 649 -30.16 -8.26 -12.90
C PHE A 649 -31.24 -8.44 -11.83
N ASN A 650 -32.48 -8.12 -12.18
CA ASN A 650 -33.63 -8.32 -11.30
C ASN A 650 -34.61 -9.26 -11.99
N SER A 651 -34.90 -10.39 -11.33
CA SER A 651 -36.10 -11.19 -11.62
C SER A 651 -36.31 -11.59 -13.09
N GLY A 652 -35.23 -11.83 -13.84
CA GLY A 652 -35.30 -12.25 -15.25
C GLY A 652 -35.12 -11.14 -16.31
N THR A 653 -34.92 -9.88 -15.90
CA THR A 653 -34.65 -8.77 -16.84
C THR A 653 -33.35 -8.03 -16.49
N LEU A 654 -32.60 -7.68 -17.53
CA LEU A 654 -31.26 -7.09 -17.45
C LEU A 654 -31.33 -5.60 -17.80
N THR A 655 -31.04 -4.72 -16.85
CA THR A 655 -31.07 -3.27 -17.06
C THR A 655 -29.66 -2.66 -16.96
N LEU A 656 -29.33 -1.81 -17.93
CA LEU A 656 -28.05 -1.10 -18.05
C LEU A 656 -28.26 0.37 -17.68
N THR A 657 -27.51 0.89 -16.69
CA THR A 657 -27.52 2.33 -16.37
C THR A 657 -26.10 2.90 -16.34
N ARG A 658 -25.92 4.05 -17.00
CA ARG A 658 -24.68 4.83 -17.02
C ARG A 658 -24.84 6.08 -16.14
N ARG A 659 -23.85 6.37 -15.28
CA ARG A 659 -23.80 7.62 -14.49
C ARG A 659 -22.44 8.32 -14.66
N PRO A 660 -22.39 9.66 -14.69
CA PRO A 660 -21.14 10.42 -14.59
C PRO A 660 -20.60 10.43 -13.16
N LYS A 661 -19.27 10.44 -13.02
CA LYS A 661 -18.53 10.34 -11.75
C LYS A 661 -18.59 11.67 -10.96
N PRO A 662 -18.94 11.68 -9.66
CA PRO A 662 -18.71 12.84 -8.81
C PRO A 662 -17.21 13.03 -8.52
N GLN A 663 -16.76 14.28 -8.36
CA GLN A 663 -15.37 14.61 -8.03
C GLN A 663 -14.93 13.99 -6.69
N PRO A 664 -13.67 13.54 -6.56
CA PRO A 664 -13.18 12.92 -5.34
C PRO A 664 -12.91 13.96 -4.25
N GLU A 665 -13.61 13.84 -3.12
CA GLU A 665 -13.15 14.41 -1.84
C GLU A 665 -11.88 13.68 -1.38
N PRO A 666 -10.96 14.36 -0.68
CA PRO A 666 -9.72 13.76 -0.22
C PRO A 666 -10.01 12.67 0.82
N LEU A 667 -9.69 11.42 0.47
CA LEU A 667 -9.68 10.29 1.39
C LEU A 667 -8.63 10.54 2.49
N SER A 668 -9.09 10.97 3.67
CA SER A 668 -8.30 10.84 4.89
C SER A 668 -8.18 9.37 5.22
N TYR A 669 -7.01 8.77 5.02
CA TYR A 669 -6.75 7.42 5.53
C TYR A 669 -6.81 7.46 7.06
N PRO A 670 -7.70 6.69 7.71
CA PRO A 670 -7.67 6.59 9.15
C PRO A 670 -6.40 5.84 9.55
N ILE A 671 -5.53 6.50 10.32
CA ILE A 671 -4.42 5.85 11.00
C ILE A 671 -5.04 4.87 12.01
N LEU A 672 -4.78 3.58 11.82
CA LEU A 672 -5.17 2.54 12.77
C LEU A 672 -3.99 2.30 13.71
N GLU A 673 -4.24 2.38 15.01
CA GLU A 673 -3.27 2.03 16.05
C GLU A 673 -3.05 0.51 16.03
N TRP A 674 -1.82 0.04 16.28
CA TRP A 674 -1.47 -1.39 16.23
C TRP A 674 -2.25 -2.24 17.24
N GLU A 675 -2.70 -1.64 18.34
CA GLU A 675 -3.45 -2.28 19.41
C GLU A 675 -4.87 -2.72 18.98
N ASP A 676 -5.38 -2.11 17.91
CA ASP A 676 -6.72 -2.36 17.38
C ASP A 676 -6.77 -3.48 16.33
N ILE A 677 -5.62 -4.09 16.00
CA ILE A 677 -5.50 -5.12 14.97
C ILE A 677 -5.04 -6.44 15.62
N LYS A 678 -5.90 -7.45 15.59
CA LYS A 678 -5.54 -8.81 16.01
C LYS A 678 -5.44 -9.73 14.79
N PHE A 679 -4.24 -10.20 14.50
CA PHE A 679 -4.01 -11.20 13.45
C PHE A 679 -4.49 -12.58 13.96
N GLU A 680 -5.25 -13.28 13.14
CA GLU A 680 -5.78 -14.60 13.45
C GLU A 680 -4.94 -15.68 12.74
N ASP A 681 -5.27 -15.99 11.49
CA ASP A 681 -4.68 -17.09 10.73
C ASP A 681 -4.22 -16.64 9.33
N MET A 682 -3.22 -17.33 8.78
CA MET A 682 -2.80 -17.16 7.39
C MET A 682 -3.82 -17.84 6.47
N ILE A 683 -4.47 -17.06 5.59
CA ILE A 683 -5.56 -17.55 4.73
C ILE A 683 -5.00 -18.09 3.39
N GLY A 684 -3.80 -17.67 3.00
CA GLY A 684 -3.11 -18.21 1.83
C GLY A 684 -1.83 -17.47 1.47
N GLU A 685 -0.98 -18.13 0.68
CA GLU A 685 0.25 -17.58 0.14
C GLU A 685 0.17 -17.57 -1.39
N GLY A 686 0.42 -16.41 -2.00
CA GLY A 686 0.45 -16.24 -3.46
C GLY A 686 1.76 -15.62 -3.93
N ASN A 687 1.95 -15.56 -5.25
CA ASN A 687 3.19 -15.06 -5.89
C ASN A 687 3.62 -13.64 -5.48
N PHE A 688 2.76 -12.88 -4.80
CA PHE A 688 2.98 -11.49 -4.39
C PHE A 688 2.83 -11.29 -2.86
N GLY A 689 3.00 -12.34 -2.06
CA GLY A 689 3.05 -12.27 -0.60
C GLY A 689 1.94 -13.05 0.12
N GLN A 690 1.94 -12.94 1.45
CA GLN A 690 1.06 -13.68 2.35
C GLN A 690 -0.22 -12.89 2.63
N VAL A 691 -1.37 -13.56 2.64
CA VAL A 691 -2.65 -12.97 3.02
C VAL A 691 -3.03 -13.49 4.41
N ILE A 692 -3.14 -12.58 5.37
CA ILE A 692 -3.43 -12.89 6.76
C ILE A 692 -4.82 -12.36 7.10
N ARG A 693 -5.60 -13.14 7.84
CA ARG A 693 -6.86 -12.68 8.41
C ARG A 693 -6.55 -11.80 9.62
N ALA A 694 -7.13 -10.61 9.66
CA ALA A 694 -7.06 -9.75 10.82
C ALA A 694 -8.46 -9.33 11.25
N MET A 695 -8.66 -9.27 12.57
CA MET A 695 -9.81 -8.66 13.18
C MET A 695 -9.41 -7.25 13.60
N ILE A 696 -10.05 -6.24 13.02
CA ILE A 696 -9.82 -4.84 13.36
C ILE A 696 -10.96 -4.40 14.27
N LYS A 697 -10.64 -3.77 15.40
CA LYS A 697 -11.61 -3.20 16.32
C LYS A 697 -11.55 -1.68 16.19
N LYS A 698 -12.61 -1.07 15.68
CA LYS A 698 -12.71 0.40 15.56
C LYS A 698 -14.04 0.87 16.09
N ASP A 699 -14.04 1.87 16.97
CA ASP A 699 -15.25 2.46 17.55
C ASP A 699 -16.18 1.41 18.21
N GLY A 700 -15.61 0.37 18.81
CA GLY A 700 -16.35 -0.73 19.43
C GLY A 700 -16.92 -1.78 18.45
N LEU A 701 -16.81 -1.56 17.14
CA LEU A 701 -17.24 -2.49 16.09
C LEU A 701 -16.06 -3.38 15.66
N LYS A 702 -16.32 -4.68 15.55
CA LYS A 702 -15.35 -5.68 15.05
C LYS A 702 -15.55 -5.89 13.56
N MET A 703 -14.51 -5.69 12.76
CA MET A 703 -14.51 -5.94 11.32
C MET A 703 -13.46 -6.99 10.96
N ASN A 704 -13.84 -7.94 10.11
CA ASN A 704 -12.90 -8.92 9.56
C ASN A 704 -12.26 -8.35 8.29
N ALA A 705 -10.94 -8.26 8.27
CA ALA A 705 -10.15 -7.79 7.14
C ALA A 705 -9.19 -8.90 6.67
N ALA A 706 -8.92 -8.92 5.36
CA ALA A 706 -7.83 -9.71 4.79
C ALA A 706 -6.68 -8.74 4.48
N ILE A 707 -5.56 -8.91 5.16
CA ILE A 707 -4.38 -8.06 5.00
C ILE A 707 -3.41 -8.79 4.08
N LYS A 708 -3.08 -8.15 2.95
CA LYS A 708 -2.07 -8.65 2.03
C LYS A 708 -0.72 -8.03 2.40
N MET A 709 0.18 -8.85 2.88
CA MET A 709 1.57 -8.48 3.16
C MET A 709 2.33 -8.48 1.83
N LEU A 710 2.76 -7.30 1.36
CA LEU A 710 3.64 -7.21 0.20
C LEU A 710 5.06 -7.61 0.62
N LYS A 711 5.73 -8.40 -0.21
CA LYS A 711 7.05 -8.99 0.05
C LYS A 711 8.18 -7.98 -0.11
#